data_AF-A0A553EEE2-F1
#
_entry.id   AF-A0A553EEE2-F1
#
_cell.length_a   1.000
_cell.length_b   1.000
_cell.length_c   1.000
_cell.angle_alpha   90.00
_cell.angle_beta   90.00
_cell.angle_gamma   90.00
#
_symmetry.space_group_name_H-M   'P 1'
#
loop_
_entity.id
_entity.type
_entity.pdbx_description
1 polymer ?
#
loop_
_entity_poly.entity_id
_entity_poly.type
_entity_poly.pdbx_seq_one_letter_code
_entity_poly.pdbx_strand_id
1 'polypeptide(L)'
;MRREWHKYIVFSAVSALVLMSCNDNEITEGVSRRQDSNVISLSGEIDQVAVTRVNDNGFCDGDIMGVYIVDYNGNTPGTLANNGNRGTNVPHTFDEAAYKWNSAYDVYWKDDRTHVDIYGYYPYGTPTDVNAYTFEVQKDQTKNNGDEMGSYEASDFLWGKAADVAPTEKVIRLPLRHKMSNARITLKEGEGFAEGAWIELEKQVLVLNTKRSSVIDLATGNVTATGEVAKTGTIPFCKDNEFRAIVVPQTVEAGKVLFSITVDGMPYTFKKEEAFTYIAGKMHNFTIQVNKKEASGQYEFKLIDESITAWENDMASHEATAKEYIVINVEKAGTLKECITAANKDYTQLQNLKITGEINAEDFYFMRDEMSKLQSLNLKEVKIEGCTNGYPEYKEDEIPVDAMTGKKTLMHLVLPEKITKIGNGAFEGSSLTGSLYIPEGVKEIGSAAFYLCKSLTGSLHLPSTLESIGGQTFWGCSFTCELILPSNLKSIGETAFYACSNLYGELHLPDKLSYLGPRAFTNCRSFSGSLTIPQTITVIKEETFASCQGLNGTLNLHDGITSIEEGAFTSTSFKGELILPRNLAILGQRAFMGCNFSGELRIPSKLEVINEAAFANNSRILGILEIPDNIISISSAAFSYCVSLEGLILPKSIENIGSSAFENCFGIGSIVCQSTIPPYMFTSAFNGVAKDNFTVEVPESAVADYQTAVGWNEFKRIGAHHELICRPALANALNTRCTRYLILNAEGDWEVESIPDWCSLSSTSGSKKTELTLTIDEMPKGTTERRSGEIIFRLKDKDYTTKCSVSQYDYQYSEDEIITLQKATKGNNGGINLVFLGDGYNAKDIAEGNYMEAIQKQVEHFFAIEPYTTYRDYFNVHTAIPVSLESGIGTVNTIRYTKFETTFTSGVGLKCNHEAVFNYALKIPAVTKENLNQTLLIMIPNSTDYGGICEMWSDGSALAFCPMSTDDYPYDARGLIQHEAGGHGFGKLGDEYIYHNAFIDFCDCMCCAHTSEFNNAKSNGWYDNLSLTGKMHEVPWSHLIFDERYSDRVDIYEGGFMHNRGVFRSEQTSCMNNNIPYYSAISRESIVKRIKKYAGEEYSFEDFVKNDKGDAGSITRAMNVPYAGSRIHTFQYPPKIHKGSPLNDKTGKNAETEKGIKKEKRI
;
A
#
# COMPACT_ATOMS: atom_id res chain seq x y z
N MET A 1 -2.06 -34.66 51.38
CA MET A 1 -1.82 -34.77 49.92
C MET A 1 -2.63 -33.77 49.06
N ARG A 2 -2.87 -32.53 49.53
CA ARG A 2 -3.37 -31.41 48.69
C ARG A 2 -2.61 -30.09 48.94
N ARG A 3 -1.50 -30.15 49.68
CA ARG A 3 -0.67 -28.99 50.06
C ARG A 3 0.75 -28.99 49.49
N GLU A 4 1.13 -30.05 48.76
CA GLU A 4 2.43 -30.16 48.08
C GLU A 4 2.32 -29.95 46.55
N TRP A 5 1.11 -30.01 45.97
CA TRP A 5 0.88 -29.70 44.53
C TRP A 5 0.91 -28.20 44.21
N HIS A 6 0.72 -27.33 45.21
CA HIS A 6 0.79 -25.87 45.01
C HIS A 6 2.23 -25.32 45.07
N LYS A 7 3.20 -26.11 45.53
CA LYS A 7 4.61 -25.69 45.56
C LYS A 7 5.32 -25.92 44.22
N TYR A 8 4.91 -26.92 43.43
CA TYR A 8 5.50 -27.17 42.11
C TYR A 8 5.01 -26.21 41.02
N ILE A 9 3.74 -25.77 41.07
CA ILE A 9 3.20 -24.82 40.07
C ILE A 9 3.74 -23.39 40.29
N VAL A 10 4.00 -23.00 41.55
CA VAL A 10 4.59 -21.69 41.86
C VAL A 10 6.11 -21.66 41.63
N PHE A 11 6.81 -22.81 41.70
CA PHE A 11 8.23 -22.87 41.34
C PHE A 11 8.47 -22.93 39.81
N SER A 12 7.57 -23.55 39.03
CA SER A 12 7.67 -23.56 37.57
C SER A 12 7.27 -22.23 36.90
N ALA A 13 6.44 -21.41 37.55
CA ALA A 13 6.06 -20.08 37.05
C ALA A 13 7.07 -18.97 37.41
N VAL A 14 7.92 -19.18 38.43
CA VAL A 14 8.93 -18.18 38.86
C VAL A 14 10.33 -18.49 38.33
N SER A 15 10.63 -19.73 37.94
CA SER A 15 11.88 -20.05 37.22
C SER A 15 11.86 -19.68 35.72
N ALA A 16 10.71 -19.31 35.15
CA ALA A 16 10.59 -18.80 33.78
C ALA A 16 10.78 -17.27 33.68
N LEU A 17 10.99 -16.57 34.81
CA LEU A 17 11.13 -15.11 34.88
C LEU A 17 12.51 -14.63 35.41
N VAL A 18 13.51 -15.52 35.53
CA VAL A 18 14.86 -15.17 36.06
C VAL A 18 16.02 -15.74 35.23
N LEU A 19 15.89 -15.84 33.90
CA LEU A 19 17.05 -16.15 33.03
C LEU A 19 17.22 -15.20 31.83
N MET A 20 16.74 -13.96 31.97
CA MET A 20 17.16 -12.85 31.11
C MET A 20 17.55 -11.64 31.96
N SER A 21 18.74 -11.69 32.56
CA SER A 21 19.54 -10.48 32.85
C SER A 21 20.96 -10.87 33.23
N CYS A 22 21.90 -10.52 32.35
CA CYS A 22 23.24 -9.98 32.60
C CYS A 22 23.73 -9.66 31.18
N ASN A 23 23.54 -8.44 30.68
CA ASN A 23 24.39 -7.34 31.11
C ASN A 23 23.62 -6.02 31.23
N ASP A 24 23.91 -5.32 32.31
CA ASP A 24 23.35 -4.04 32.74
C ASP A 24 23.74 -2.88 31.82
N ASN A 25 22.80 -1.96 31.59
CA ASN A 25 22.97 -0.61 32.14
C ASN A 25 21.64 0.18 32.14
N GLU A 26 21.14 0.34 33.35
CA GLU A 26 20.36 1.43 33.95
C GLU A 26 19.47 2.32 33.06
N ILE A 27 18.16 2.18 33.36
CA ILE A 27 17.17 3.24 33.30
C ILE A 27 17.65 4.39 34.18
N THR A 28 18.06 5.48 33.53
CA THR A 28 17.99 6.82 34.10
C THR A 28 16.90 7.58 33.36
N GLU A 29 15.94 8.10 34.12
CA GLU A 29 14.92 9.00 33.62
C GLU A 29 15.55 10.26 33.00
N GLY A 30 14.99 10.69 31.87
CA GLY A 30 15.24 12.02 31.31
C GLY A 30 16.18 12.04 30.11
N VAL A 31 15.57 12.07 28.91
CA VAL A 31 16.15 12.65 27.68
C VAL A 31 17.53 12.08 27.27
N SER A 32 17.55 10.89 26.66
CA SER A 32 18.49 10.54 25.58
C SER A 32 18.31 9.08 25.11
N ARG A 33 17.81 8.90 23.88
CA ARG A 33 18.12 7.81 22.91
C ARG A 33 17.00 7.66 21.87
N ARG A 34 17.18 8.32 20.73
CA ARG A 34 16.54 8.04 19.43
C ARG A 34 17.55 8.43 18.33
N GLN A 35 18.78 7.95 18.45
CA GLN A 35 19.86 8.36 17.53
C GLN A 35 20.39 7.22 16.64
N ASP A 36 20.01 5.96 16.88
CA ASP A 36 20.49 4.81 16.08
C ASP A 36 19.43 4.19 15.14
N SER A 37 18.20 4.70 15.07
CA SER A 37 17.10 4.04 14.34
C SER A 37 17.01 4.35 12.83
N ASN A 38 17.88 5.21 12.27
CA ASN A 38 17.69 5.74 10.91
C ASN A 38 18.88 5.47 9.96
N VAL A 39 19.81 4.55 10.29
CA VAL A 39 20.96 4.23 9.44
C VAL A 39 20.55 3.30 8.29
N ILE A 40 20.93 3.63 7.07
CA ILE A 40 20.82 2.75 5.89
C ILE A 40 21.87 1.64 6.03
N SER A 41 21.41 0.44 6.33
CA SER A 41 22.27 -0.75 6.42
C SER A 41 22.19 -1.55 5.12
N LEU A 42 23.32 -1.88 4.51
CA LEU A 42 23.39 -2.59 3.22
C LEU A 42 24.05 -3.96 3.35
N SER A 43 23.70 -4.87 2.43
CA SER A 43 24.46 -6.09 2.19
C SER A 43 24.53 -6.41 0.70
N GLY A 44 25.73 -6.50 0.14
CA GLY A 44 25.97 -6.91 -1.24
C GLY A 44 26.02 -8.44 -1.39
N GLU A 45 25.38 -8.97 -2.42
CA GLU A 45 25.37 -10.40 -2.78
C GLU A 45 25.59 -10.52 -4.31
N ILE A 46 26.35 -11.51 -4.79
CA ILE A 46 26.53 -11.73 -6.23
C ILE A 46 25.44 -12.67 -6.74
N ASP A 47 24.73 -12.24 -7.78
CA ASP A 47 23.74 -13.03 -8.50
C ASP A 47 24.42 -13.90 -9.57
N GLN A 48 24.93 -15.07 -9.14
CA GLN A 48 25.68 -16.03 -9.98
C GLN A 48 25.36 -17.49 -9.65
N VAL A 49 25.79 -18.42 -10.53
CA VAL A 49 25.65 -19.86 -10.28
C VAL A 49 26.79 -20.36 -9.37
N ALA A 50 26.41 -20.87 -8.22
CA ALA A 50 27.26 -21.57 -7.27
C ALA A 50 27.76 -22.92 -7.81
N VAL A 51 28.99 -23.00 -8.31
CA VAL A 51 29.57 -24.25 -8.84
C VAL A 51 30.65 -24.81 -7.93
N THR A 52 31.54 -23.98 -7.39
CA THR A 52 32.71 -24.42 -6.61
C THR A 52 32.80 -23.83 -5.20
N ARG A 53 32.02 -22.82 -4.81
CA ARG A 53 32.07 -22.16 -3.47
C ARG A 53 30.73 -22.22 -2.76
N VAL A 54 30.75 -22.12 -1.44
CA VAL A 54 29.69 -22.51 -0.49
C VAL A 54 28.89 -21.33 0.04
N ASN A 55 29.53 -20.17 0.03
CA ASN A 55 28.98 -18.87 0.35
C ASN A 55 29.05 -18.01 -0.92
N ASP A 56 28.02 -18.08 -1.76
CA ASP A 56 28.01 -17.44 -3.08
C ASP A 56 27.78 -15.93 -3.07
N ASN A 57 28.17 -15.24 -2.01
CA ASN A 57 28.34 -13.80 -2.10
C ASN A 57 29.63 -13.44 -2.85
N GLY A 58 30.58 -14.38 -3.01
CA GLY A 58 31.79 -14.22 -3.85
C GLY A 58 32.78 -13.12 -3.43
N PHE A 59 32.49 -12.37 -2.37
CA PHE A 59 33.37 -11.38 -1.75
C PHE A 59 34.24 -12.00 -0.64
N CYS A 60 35.42 -11.42 -0.45
CA CYS A 60 36.46 -11.78 0.51
C CYS A 60 36.64 -10.70 1.59
N ASP A 61 37.20 -11.08 2.74
CA ASP A 61 37.51 -10.12 3.80
C ASP A 61 38.34 -8.96 3.25
N GLY A 62 37.89 -7.73 3.50
CA GLY A 62 38.54 -6.53 3.00
C GLY A 62 38.07 -6.06 1.61
N ASP A 63 37.24 -6.83 0.90
CA ASP A 63 36.66 -6.37 -0.38
C ASP A 63 35.89 -5.06 -0.19
N ILE A 64 36.06 -4.14 -1.13
CA ILE A 64 35.42 -2.83 -1.07
C ILE A 64 34.51 -2.64 -2.28
N MET A 65 33.23 -2.38 -2.03
CA MET A 65 32.28 -1.92 -3.06
C MET A 65 32.05 -0.40 -2.94
N GLY A 66 31.81 0.25 -4.08
CA GLY A 66 31.37 1.64 -4.14
C GLY A 66 29.85 1.71 -4.17
N VAL A 67 29.27 2.47 -3.24
CA VAL A 67 27.81 2.63 -3.14
C VAL A 67 27.39 4.06 -3.41
N TYR A 68 26.40 4.23 -4.27
CA TYR A 68 25.64 5.46 -4.41
C TYR A 68 24.22 5.27 -3.90
N ILE A 69 23.74 6.25 -3.16
CA ILE A 69 22.36 6.28 -2.65
C ILE A 69 21.73 7.53 -3.20
N VAL A 70 20.66 7.37 -3.98
CA VAL A 70 20.03 8.45 -4.72
C VAL A 70 18.59 8.56 -4.26
N ASP A 71 18.24 9.71 -3.68
CA ASP A 71 16.88 9.93 -3.19
C ASP A 71 15.89 10.03 -4.34
N TYR A 72 14.69 9.50 -4.12
CA TYR A 72 13.55 9.80 -4.97
C TYR A 72 13.09 11.24 -4.75
N ASN A 73 12.58 11.87 -5.82
CA ASN A 73 11.83 13.11 -5.73
C ASN A 73 10.34 12.80 -5.87
N GLY A 74 9.70 12.46 -4.76
CA GLY A 74 8.36 11.87 -4.76
C GLY A 74 8.42 10.40 -5.22
N ASN A 75 7.66 10.05 -6.27
CA ASN A 75 7.70 8.71 -6.88
C ASN A 75 8.65 8.62 -8.08
N THR A 76 9.36 9.71 -8.40
CA THR A 76 10.33 9.72 -9.50
C THR A 76 11.70 9.33 -8.95
N PRO A 77 12.35 8.27 -9.49
CA PRO A 77 13.70 7.92 -9.10
C PRO A 77 14.64 9.10 -9.35
N GLY A 78 15.47 9.46 -8.37
CA GLY A 78 16.51 10.46 -8.58
C GLY A 78 17.53 9.97 -9.62
N THR A 79 18.19 10.90 -10.29
CA THR A 79 19.24 10.58 -11.25
C THR A 79 20.57 10.42 -10.52
N LEU A 80 21.27 9.31 -10.76
CA LEU A 80 22.63 9.11 -10.26
C LEU A 80 23.55 10.21 -10.80
N ALA A 81 24.16 10.97 -9.90
CA ALA A 81 25.07 12.08 -10.23
C ALA A 81 26.51 11.78 -9.75
N ASN A 82 27.49 12.53 -10.27
CA ASN A 82 28.88 12.42 -9.83
C ASN A 82 29.07 12.79 -8.35
N ASN A 83 28.21 13.66 -7.84
CA ASN A 83 28.28 14.27 -6.53
C ASN A 83 26.91 14.86 -6.14
N GLY A 84 26.65 15.00 -4.84
CA GLY A 84 25.39 15.53 -4.33
C GLY A 84 24.29 14.48 -4.11
N ASN A 85 24.57 13.20 -4.36
CA ASN A 85 23.67 12.10 -3.94
C ASN A 85 23.67 11.95 -2.41
N ARG A 86 22.66 11.28 -1.84
CA ARG A 86 22.54 10.95 -0.41
C ARG A 86 23.78 10.25 0.13
N GLY A 87 24.25 9.26 -0.62
CA GLY A 87 25.56 8.64 -0.47
C GLY A 87 26.27 8.74 -1.82
N THR A 88 27.46 9.36 -1.86
CA THR A 88 28.23 9.52 -3.10
C THR A 88 29.48 8.66 -3.00
N ASN A 89 29.51 7.56 -3.77
CA ASN A 89 30.61 6.60 -3.84
C ASN A 89 31.12 6.17 -2.45
N VAL A 90 30.20 5.84 -1.55
CA VAL A 90 30.49 5.46 -0.16
C VAL A 90 31.18 4.09 -0.16
N PRO A 91 32.44 3.98 0.29
CA PRO A 91 33.11 2.69 0.39
C PRO A 91 32.42 1.83 1.44
N HIS A 92 32.09 0.59 1.06
CA HIS A 92 31.63 -0.43 1.99
C HIS A 92 32.63 -1.58 1.96
N THR A 93 33.16 -1.95 3.12
CA THR A 93 34.16 -3.03 3.26
C THR A 93 33.50 -4.29 3.79
N PHE A 94 33.75 -5.43 3.15
CA PHE A 94 33.24 -6.72 3.59
C PHE A 94 34.07 -7.26 4.76
N ASP A 95 33.39 -7.65 5.84
CA ASP A 95 33.94 -8.36 7.00
C ASP A 95 33.46 -9.81 6.94
N GLU A 96 34.38 -10.73 6.61
CA GLU A 96 34.05 -12.15 6.41
C GLU A 96 33.64 -12.82 7.73
N ALA A 97 34.28 -12.45 8.85
CA ALA A 97 34.04 -13.05 10.15
C ALA A 97 32.65 -12.68 10.72
N ALA A 98 32.22 -11.43 10.52
CA ALA A 98 30.89 -10.96 10.91
C ALA A 98 29.82 -11.17 9.82
N TYR A 99 30.25 -11.57 8.61
CA TYR A 99 29.42 -11.70 7.41
C TYR A 99 28.57 -10.45 7.12
N LYS A 100 29.23 -9.28 7.16
CA LYS A 100 28.57 -7.98 7.10
C LYS A 100 29.38 -7.00 6.26
N TRP A 101 28.67 -6.13 5.55
CA TRP A 101 29.26 -4.96 4.91
C TRP A 101 29.30 -3.79 5.89
N ASN A 102 30.49 -3.25 6.12
CA ASN A 102 30.72 -2.09 6.98
C ASN A 102 30.90 -0.84 6.12
N SER A 103 29.97 0.11 6.24
CA SER A 103 30.09 1.42 5.57
C SER A 103 31.23 2.24 6.19
N ALA A 104 31.96 2.99 5.37
CA ALA A 104 33.00 3.91 5.84
C ALA A 104 32.46 5.01 6.77
N TYR A 105 31.18 5.37 6.62
CA TYR A 105 30.44 6.25 7.52
C TYR A 105 28.94 5.97 7.40
N ASP A 106 28.18 6.24 8.45
CA ASP A 106 26.73 6.04 8.43
C ASP A 106 26.07 6.97 7.41
N VAL A 107 25.24 6.40 6.54
CA VAL A 107 24.32 7.15 5.70
C VAL A 107 22.94 6.96 6.30
N TYR A 108 22.29 8.06 6.66
CA TYR A 108 20.97 8.00 7.28
C TYR A 108 19.89 8.16 6.22
N TRP A 109 18.77 7.49 6.45
CA TRP A 109 17.55 7.75 5.72
C TRP A 109 17.26 9.25 5.75
N LYS A 110 16.83 9.74 4.60
CA LYS A 110 16.32 11.11 4.45
C LYS A 110 15.32 11.37 5.59
N ASP A 111 14.31 10.52 5.65
CA ASP A 111 13.19 10.38 6.58
C ASP A 111 12.62 8.97 6.42
N ASP A 112 11.44 8.70 6.96
CA ASP A 112 10.72 7.45 6.68
C ASP A 112 9.75 7.50 5.43
N ARG A 113 9.85 8.50 4.48
CA ARG A 113 9.00 8.71 3.24
C ARG A 113 9.83 8.42 2.00
N THR A 114 11.06 8.88 2.01
CA THR A 114 11.85 9.08 0.80
C THR A 114 12.51 7.78 0.46
N HIS A 115 12.00 7.16 -0.58
CA HIS A 115 12.62 6.00 -1.17
C HIS A 115 13.97 6.37 -1.76
N VAL A 116 14.84 5.38 -1.91
CA VAL A 116 16.15 5.55 -2.52
C VAL A 116 16.38 4.50 -3.61
N ASP A 117 17.08 4.90 -4.66
CA ASP A 117 17.80 3.96 -5.52
C ASP A 117 19.21 3.79 -4.95
N ILE A 118 19.60 2.56 -4.69
CA ILE A 118 20.95 2.21 -4.23
C ILE A 118 21.68 1.53 -5.38
N TYR A 119 22.78 2.11 -5.84
CA TYR A 119 23.65 1.58 -6.87
C TYR A 119 24.94 1.09 -6.22
N GLY A 120 25.33 -0.15 -6.51
CA GLY A 120 26.57 -0.74 -6.02
C GLY A 120 27.41 -1.20 -7.19
N TYR A 121 28.73 -1.04 -7.06
CA TYR A 121 29.67 -1.63 -8.00
C TYR A 121 30.94 -2.09 -7.29
N TYR A 122 31.62 -3.07 -7.91
CA TYR A 122 32.87 -3.63 -7.45
C TYR A 122 33.78 -3.92 -8.66
N PRO A 123 35.10 -3.75 -8.55
CA PRO A 123 35.84 -3.27 -7.36
C PRO A 123 35.70 -1.77 -7.15
N TYR A 124 35.86 -1.32 -5.89
CA TYR A 124 35.79 0.10 -5.54
C TYR A 124 36.82 0.94 -6.31
N GLY A 125 36.36 2.07 -6.87
CA GLY A 125 37.20 3.01 -7.60
C GLY A 125 36.85 4.47 -7.30
N THR A 126 37.45 5.39 -8.05
CA THR A 126 37.21 6.83 -7.97
C THR A 126 36.68 7.39 -9.31
N PRO A 127 35.43 7.06 -9.69
CA PRO A 127 34.83 7.57 -10.92
C PRO A 127 34.73 9.10 -10.90
N THR A 128 35.20 9.74 -11.97
CA THR A 128 35.01 11.18 -12.20
C THR A 128 33.72 11.50 -12.95
N ASP A 129 33.17 10.51 -13.67
CA ASP A 129 31.89 10.55 -14.38
C ASP A 129 31.16 9.21 -14.19
N VAL A 130 29.99 9.22 -13.55
CA VAL A 130 29.18 8.03 -13.29
C VAL A 130 28.54 7.46 -14.55
N ASN A 131 28.35 8.26 -15.59
CA ASN A 131 27.82 7.77 -16.88
C ASN A 131 28.93 7.27 -17.81
N ALA A 132 30.19 7.54 -17.45
CA ALA A 132 31.34 7.22 -18.28
C ALA A 132 32.56 6.75 -17.45
N TYR A 133 32.35 5.82 -16.52
CA TYR A 133 33.42 5.29 -15.69
C TYR A 133 34.39 4.44 -16.52
N THR A 134 35.65 4.86 -16.60
CA THR A 134 36.68 4.15 -17.35
C THR A 134 37.17 2.94 -16.58
N PHE A 135 37.16 1.78 -17.22
CA PHE A 135 37.63 0.53 -16.64
C PHE A 135 38.45 -0.25 -17.67
N GLU A 136 39.59 -0.81 -17.26
CA GLU A 136 40.47 -1.60 -18.13
C GLU A 136 40.72 -2.99 -17.53
N VAL A 137 40.41 -4.03 -18.31
CA VAL A 137 40.74 -5.41 -17.92
C VAL A 137 42.25 -5.62 -18.03
N GLN A 138 42.84 -6.30 -17.05
CA GLN A 138 44.28 -6.49 -16.99
C GLN A 138 44.77 -7.36 -18.15
N LYS A 139 45.97 -7.03 -18.66
CA LYS A 139 46.65 -7.84 -19.67
C LYS A 139 47.01 -9.22 -19.13
N ASP A 140 47.58 -9.25 -17.94
CA ASP A 140 48.08 -10.46 -17.29
C ASP A 140 47.17 -10.73 -16.10
N GLN A 141 46.30 -11.73 -16.23
CA GLN A 141 45.33 -12.12 -15.20
C GLN A 141 45.81 -13.32 -14.39
N THR A 142 47.11 -13.64 -14.42
CA THR A 142 47.68 -14.78 -13.69
C THR A 142 48.19 -14.41 -12.30
N LYS A 143 48.39 -13.12 -12.00
CA LYS A 143 49.00 -12.66 -10.75
C LYS A 143 48.01 -12.73 -9.60
N ASN A 144 48.42 -13.46 -8.55
CA ASN A 144 47.79 -13.48 -7.25
C ASN A 144 48.74 -12.73 -6.28
N ASN A 145 48.29 -11.64 -5.65
CA ASN A 145 49.18 -10.73 -4.91
C ASN A 145 49.25 -11.02 -3.40
N GLY A 146 48.79 -12.18 -2.92
CA GLY A 146 48.70 -12.48 -1.49
C GLY A 146 47.41 -11.88 -0.90
N ASP A 147 47.53 -11.05 0.13
CA ASP A 147 46.40 -10.38 0.82
C ASP A 147 45.76 -9.24 -0.02
N GLU A 148 46.28 -8.95 -1.21
CA GLU A 148 45.76 -7.92 -2.12
C GLU A 148 45.01 -8.54 -3.32
N MET A 149 43.95 -7.84 -3.78
CA MET A 149 43.13 -8.21 -4.94
C MET A 149 43.97 -8.64 -6.15
N GLY A 150 43.70 -9.86 -6.64
CA GLY A 150 44.41 -10.46 -7.76
C GLY A 150 44.10 -9.80 -9.10
N SER A 151 45.00 -9.94 -10.09
CA SER A 151 44.84 -9.31 -11.41
C SER A 151 43.63 -9.80 -12.23
N TYR A 152 43.17 -11.03 -11.99
CA TYR A 152 41.94 -11.58 -12.58
C TYR A 152 40.70 -10.92 -11.99
N GLU A 153 40.63 -10.85 -10.66
CA GLU A 153 39.54 -10.24 -9.90
C GLU A 153 39.44 -8.73 -10.16
N ALA A 154 40.59 -8.03 -10.21
CA ALA A 154 40.68 -6.63 -10.61
C ALA A 154 40.24 -6.37 -12.06
N SER A 155 40.10 -7.42 -12.88
CA SER A 155 39.58 -7.32 -14.25
C SER A 155 38.08 -7.54 -14.33
N ASP A 156 37.44 -8.05 -13.27
CA ASP A 156 36.01 -8.26 -13.24
C ASP A 156 35.29 -7.03 -12.70
N PHE A 157 34.10 -6.77 -13.23
CA PHE A 157 33.29 -5.64 -12.83
C PHE A 157 31.87 -6.09 -12.52
N LEU A 158 31.49 -5.92 -11.26
CA LEU A 158 30.16 -6.23 -10.76
C LEU A 158 29.36 -4.95 -10.62
N TRP A 159 28.07 -5.03 -10.93
CA TRP A 159 27.16 -3.91 -10.78
C TRP A 159 25.77 -4.37 -10.35
N GLY A 160 25.12 -3.60 -9.48
CA GLY A 160 23.81 -3.89 -8.93
C GLY A 160 23.03 -2.64 -8.59
N LYS A 161 21.70 -2.78 -8.59
CA LYS A 161 20.78 -1.71 -8.21
C LYS A 161 19.64 -2.28 -7.38
N ALA A 162 19.40 -1.71 -6.21
CA ALA A 162 18.16 -1.86 -5.45
C ALA A 162 17.33 -0.60 -5.71
N ALA A 163 16.23 -0.75 -6.45
CA ALA A 163 15.41 0.38 -6.84
C ALA A 163 14.25 0.58 -5.87
N ASP A 164 13.85 1.84 -5.69
CA ASP A 164 12.63 2.23 -4.97
C ASP A 164 12.57 1.68 -3.53
N VAL A 165 13.70 1.73 -2.82
CA VAL A 165 13.79 1.15 -1.48
C VAL A 165 13.20 2.12 -0.45
N ALA A 166 12.09 1.72 0.15
CA ALA A 166 11.46 2.46 1.24
C ALA A 166 12.34 2.51 2.49
N PRO A 167 12.27 3.60 3.27
CA PRO A 167 12.97 3.67 4.54
C PRO A 167 12.67 2.52 5.49
N THR A 168 13.72 1.92 6.04
CA THR A 168 13.62 0.72 6.87
C THR A 168 14.78 0.60 7.86
N GLU A 169 14.50 0.04 9.04
CA GLU A 169 15.53 -0.39 10.00
C GLU A 169 16.20 -1.71 9.58
N LYS A 170 15.70 -2.35 8.52
CA LYS A 170 16.18 -3.64 8.02
C LYS A 170 17.36 -3.49 7.05
N VAL A 171 18.20 -4.52 6.95
CA VAL A 171 19.33 -4.56 6.00
C VAL A 171 18.79 -4.66 4.56
N ILE A 172 19.21 -3.73 3.70
CA ILE A 172 18.86 -3.68 2.28
C ILE A 172 19.85 -4.53 1.50
N ARG A 173 19.35 -5.51 0.74
CA ARG A 173 20.19 -6.38 -0.09
C ARG A 173 20.40 -5.77 -1.48
N LEU A 174 21.64 -5.79 -1.96
CA LEU A 174 22.06 -5.22 -3.23
C LEU A 174 22.61 -6.34 -4.15
N PRO A 175 21.84 -6.82 -5.14
CA PRO A 175 22.25 -7.91 -6.01
C PRO A 175 23.22 -7.41 -7.10
N LEU A 176 24.47 -7.84 -7.02
CA LEU A 176 25.57 -7.49 -7.91
C LEU A 176 25.72 -8.55 -9.01
N ARG A 177 25.91 -8.11 -10.26
CA ARG A 177 26.03 -8.99 -11.44
C ARG A 177 27.28 -8.68 -12.23
N HIS A 178 27.92 -9.72 -12.77
CA HIS A 178 29.02 -9.58 -13.73
C HIS A 178 28.58 -8.78 -14.96
N LYS A 179 29.34 -7.75 -15.29
CA LYS A 179 29.13 -6.92 -16.49
C LYS A 179 30.19 -7.13 -17.56
N MET A 180 31.31 -7.76 -17.21
CA MET A 180 32.29 -8.23 -18.18
C MET A 180 31.84 -9.54 -18.85
N SER A 181 32.63 -10.08 -19.75
CA SER A 181 32.46 -11.41 -20.33
C SER A 181 33.59 -12.33 -19.88
N ASN A 182 33.31 -13.63 -19.81
CA ASN A 182 34.33 -14.62 -19.50
C ASN A 182 34.58 -15.50 -20.73
N ALA A 183 35.85 -15.67 -21.10
CA ALA A 183 36.31 -16.65 -22.07
C ALA A 183 36.96 -17.83 -21.31
N ARG A 184 36.30 -18.99 -21.32
CA ARG A 184 36.78 -20.22 -20.67
C ARG A 184 37.25 -21.21 -21.73
N ILE A 185 38.54 -21.52 -21.71
CA ILE A 185 39.18 -22.46 -22.63
C ILE A 185 39.67 -23.65 -21.81
N THR A 186 39.12 -24.83 -22.07
CA THR A 186 39.50 -26.08 -21.41
C THR A 186 40.30 -26.94 -22.37
N LEU A 187 41.53 -27.30 -22.01
CA LEU A 187 42.34 -28.24 -22.77
C LEU A 187 42.13 -29.66 -22.24
N LYS A 188 41.63 -30.55 -23.10
CA LYS A 188 41.36 -31.94 -22.76
C LYS A 188 42.38 -32.88 -23.39
N GLU A 189 42.86 -33.86 -22.62
CA GLU A 189 43.68 -34.95 -23.13
C GLU A 189 42.92 -35.75 -24.21
N GLY A 190 43.59 -35.97 -25.34
CA GLY A 190 43.14 -36.83 -26.43
C GLY A 190 44.01 -38.08 -26.56
N GLU A 191 44.03 -38.66 -27.76
CA GLU A 191 44.78 -39.89 -28.04
C GLU A 191 46.30 -39.62 -28.14
N GLY A 192 47.11 -40.64 -27.83
CA GLY A 192 48.57 -40.65 -28.08
C GLY A 192 49.47 -40.17 -26.93
N PHE A 193 48.92 -39.93 -25.73
CA PHE A 193 49.70 -39.65 -24.52
C PHE A 193 49.95 -40.94 -23.72
N ALA A 194 51.14 -41.06 -23.12
CA ALA A 194 51.39 -42.07 -22.10
C ALA A 194 50.74 -41.64 -20.77
N GLU A 195 50.39 -42.60 -19.92
CA GLU A 195 49.77 -42.35 -18.61
C GLU A 195 50.60 -41.33 -17.80
N GLY A 196 49.95 -40.27 -17.33
CA GLY A 196 50.57 -39.17 -16.58
C GLY A 196 51.31 -38.12 -17.41
N ALA A 197 51.64 -38.39 -18.69
CA ALA A 197 52.41 -37.48 -19.52
C ALA A 197 51.67 -36.17 -19.82
N TRP A 198 50.34 -36.19 -19.95
CA TRP A 198 49.54 -34.99 -20.19
C TRP A 198 49.65 -33.96 -19.04
N ILE A 199 49.77 -34.44 -17.80
CA ILE A 199 49.82 -33.60 -16.60
C ILE A 199 51.11 -32.76 -16.58
N GLU A 200 52.23 -33.36 -16.99
CA GLU A 200 53.57 -32.74 -16.95
C GLU A 200 53.84 -31.74 -18.09
N LEU A 201 53.02 -31.71 -19.14
CA LEU A 201 53.23 -30.82 -20.29
C LEU A 201 52.95 -29.36 -19.96
N GLU A 202 53.84 -28.48 -20.40
CA GLU A 202 53.62 -27.02 -20.35
C GLU A 202 52.52 -26.62 -21.33
N LYS A 203 51.53 -25.85 -20.85
CA LYS A 203 50.38 -25.39 -21.62
C LYS A 203 50.15 -23.91 -21.36
N GLN A 204 50.00 -23.14 -22.42
CA GLN A 204 49.72 -21.70 -22.34
C GLN A 204 48.61 -21.31 -23.32
N VAL A 205 47.76 -20.36 -22.93
CA VAL A 205 46.68 -19.81 -23.77
C VAL A 205 46.80 -18.28 -23.78
N LEU A 206 46.50 -17.65 -24.90
CA LEU A 206 46.32 -16.20 -25.04
C LEU A 206 44.99 -15.91 -25.72
N VAL A 207 44.20 -14.99 -25.15
CA VAL A 207 42.99 -14.46 -25.81
C VAL A 207 43.37 -13.24 -26.65
N LEU A 208 43.05 -13.26 -27.93
CA LEU A 208 43.52 -12.31 -28.94
C LEU A 208 42.36 -11.51 -29.56
N ASN A 209 42.72 -10.42 -30.24
CA ASN A 209 41.80 -9.54 -30.97
C ASN A 209 40.68 -8.92 -30.11
N THR A 210 40.96 -8.69 -28.83
CA THR A 210 40.07 -7.99 -27.90
C THR A 210 40.59 -6.58 -27.59
N LYS A 211 39.66 -5.64 -27.44
CA LYS A 211 39.86 -4.37 -26.75
C LYS A 211 39.83 -4.63 -25.24
N ARG A 212 40.70 -3.98 -24.48
CA ARG A 212 40.76 -4.11 -23.01
C ARG A 212 40.18 -2.92 -22.25
N SER A 213 40.12 -1.75 -22.88
CA SER A 213 39.53 -0.56 -22.28
C SER A 213 38.03 -0.54 -22.50
N SER A 214 37.31 -0.02 -21.52
CA SER A 214 35.86 0.13 -21.57
C SER A 214 35.41 1.39 -20.84
N VAL A 215 34.19 1.81 -21.16
CA VAL A 215 33.44 2.83 -20.44
C VAL A 215 32.18 2.18 -19.89
N ILE A 216 31.90 2.41 -18.61
CA ILE A 216 30.77 1.85 -17.88
C ILE A 216 29.85 2.97 -17.43
N ASP A 217 28.57 2.83 -17.76
CA ASP A 217 27.52 3.68 -17.20
C ASP A 217 27.05 3.06 -15.88
N LEU A 218 27.39 3.67 -14.75
CA LEU A 218 27.03 3.20 -13.41
C LEU A 218 25.53 3.38 -13.08
N ALA A 219 24.76 4.12 -13.87
CA ALA A 219 23.31 4.21 -13.69
C ALA A 219 22.60 2.99 -14.29
N THR A 220 23.18 2.36 -15.31
CA THR A 220 22.59 1.22 -16.03
C THR A 220 23.40 -0.09 -15.93
N GLY A 221 24.65 0.01 -15.53
CA GLY A 221 25.64 -1.06 -15.58
C GLY A 221 26.01 -1.49 -16.99
N ASN A 222 25.78 -0.65 -18.01
CA ASN A 222 26.11 -0.96 -19.40
C ASN A 222 27.61 -0.76 -19.66
N VAL A 223 28.24 -1.71 -20.35
CA VAL A 223 29.67 -1.69 -20.66
C VAL A 223 29.87 -1.50 -22.16
N THR A 224 30.68 -0.51 -22.54
CA THR A 224 31.05 -0.23 -23.93
C THR A 224 32.54 -0.36 -24.13
N ALA A 225 32.97 -1.21 -25.07
CA ALA A 225 34.39 -1.36 -25.42
C ALA A 225 34.95 -0.12 -26.12
N THR A 226 36.10 0.38 -25.67
CA THR A 226 36.74 1.59 -26.20
C THR A 226 38.20 1.33 -26.56
N GLY A 227 38.82 2.28 -27.27
CA GLY A 227 40.19 2.17 -27.74
C GLY A 227 40.39 1.21 -28.92
N GLU A 228 41.67 0.95 -29.20
CA GLU A 228 42.13 0.06 -30.28
C GLU A 228 42.24 -1.39 -29.80
N VAL A 229 42.15 -2.34 -30.74
CA VAL A 229 42.41 -3.75 -30.45
C VAL A 229 43.83 -3.93 -29.94
N ALA A 230 44.00 -4.65 -28.83
CA ALA A 230 45.31 -4.82 -28.21
C ALA A 230 46.27 -5.57 -29.15
N LYS A 231 47.49 -5.03 -29.33
CA LYS A 231 48.54 -5.67 -30.15
C LYS A 231 49.06 -6.98 -29.55
N THR A 232 48.79 -7.23 -28.27
CA THR A 232 49.20 -8.43 -27.52
C THR A 232 47.97 -9.00 -26.82
N GLY A 233 47.86 -10.33 -26.74
CA GLY A 233 46.74 -11.00 -26.09
C GLY A 233 46.65 -10.80 -24.58
N THR A 234 45.46 -11.10 -24.04
CA THR A 234 45.21 -11.26 -22.60
C THR A 234 45.69 -12.64 -22.17
N ILE A 235 46.45 -12.70 -21.08
CA ILE A 235 46.94 -13.93 -20.46
C ILE A 235 45.88 -14.37 -19.43
N PRO A 236 45.14 -15.46 -19.67
CA PRO A 236 44.09 -15.96 -18.78
C PRO A 236 44.67 -16.51 -17.47
N PHE A 237 43.90 -16.40 -16.40
CA PHE A 237 44.08 -17.20 -15.20
C PHE A 237 43.96 -18.69 -15.55
N CYS A 238 44.77 -19.56 -14.92
CA CYS A 238 44.75 -21.00 -15.16
C CYS A 238 44.70 -21.79 -13.86
N LYS A 239 43.72 -22.71 -13.75
CA LYS A 239 43.64 -23.75 -12.71
C LYS A 239 43.25 -25.07 -13.40
N ASP A 240 43.98 -26.15 -13.16
CA ASP A 240 43.67 -27.51 -13.67
C ASP A 240 43.44 -27.62 -15.20
N ASN A 241 44.27 -26.95 -16.01
CA ASN A 241 44.17 -26.84 -17.48
C ASN A 241 42.90 -26.14 -18.00
N GLU A 242 42.19 -25.44 -17.12
CA GLU A 242 41.12 -24.51 -17.47
C GLU A 242 41.66 -23.08 -17.42
N PHE A 243 41.60 -22.42 -18.58
CA PHE A 243 42.08 -21.06 -18.78
C PHE A 243 40.88 -20.10 -18.84
N ARG A 244 40.75 -19.19 -17.88
CA ARG A 244 39.71 -18.16 -17.85
C ARG A 244 40.30 -16.78 -18.09
N ALA A 245 39.74 -16.04 -19.03
CA ALA A 245 40.03 -14.61 -19.20
C ALA A 245 38.75 -13.80 -19.02
N ILE A 246 38.82 -12.77 -18.19
CA ILE A 246 37.84 -11.69 -18.20
C ILE A 246 38.15 -10.77 -19.38
N VAL A 247 37.16 -10.55 -20.22
CA VAL A 247 37.25 -9.70 -21.42
C VAL A 247 36.10 -8.71 -21.44
N VAL A 248 36.35 -7.54 -22.06
CA VAL A 248 35.28 -6.56 -22.29
C VAL A 248 34.28 -7.13 -23.29
N PRO A 249 32.95 -7.05 -23.03
CA PRO A 249 31.92 -7.46 -23.96
C PRO A 249 32.09 -6.76 -25.32
N GLN A 250 32.25 -7.53 -26.39
CA GLN A 250 32.56 -7.02 -27.72
C GLN A 250 32.37 -8.08 -28.80
N THR A 251 32.31 -7.65 -30.06
CA THR A 251 32.31 -8.55 -31.22
C THR A 251 33.67 -8.58 -31.89
N VAL A 252 34.21 -9.77 -32.09
CA VAL A 252 35.39 -10.05 -32.91
C VAL A 252 34.94 -10.43 -34.32
N GLU A 253 35.50 -9.78 -35.34
CA GLU A 253 35.15 -10.02 -36.74
C GLU A 253 35.48 -11.45 -37.20
N ALA A 254 34.71 -11.93 -38.18
CA ALA A 254 34.92 -13.22 -38.83
C ALA A 254 36.36 -13.39 -39.35
N GLY A 255 36.91 -14.60 -39.18
CA GLY A 255 38.23 -14.99 -39.67
C GLY A 255 39.41 -14.49 -38.82
N LYS A 256 39.18 -13.73 -37.75
CA LYS A 256 40.21 -13.31 -36.79
C LYS A 256 40.50 -14.42 -35.77
N VAL A 257 41.73 -14.48 -35.28
CA VAL A 257 42.16 -15.46 -34.27
C VAL A 257 41.59 -15.08 -32.91
N LEU A 258 40.84 -15.98 -32.29
CA LEU A 258 40.31 -15.79 -30.94
C LEU A 258 41.32 -16.20 -29.88
N PHE A 259 42.01 -17.34 -30.07
CA PHE A 259 42.96 -17.86 -29.09
C PHE A 259 44.25 -18.34 -29.75
N SER A 260 45.38 -18.12 -29.08
CA SER A 260 46.64 -18.80 -29.35
C SER A 260 46.92 -19.78 -28.22
N ILE A 261 47.21 -21.03 -28.55
CA ILE A 261 47.42 -22.13 -27.59
C ILE A 261 48.81 -22.69 -27.85
N THR A 262 49.63 -22.80 -26.82
CA THR A 262 50.96 -23.42 -26.91
C THR A 262 50.98 -24.64 -26.01
N VAL A 263 51.33 -25.79 -26.56
CA VAL A 263 51.53 -27.04 -25.80
C VAL A 263 52.95 -27.52 -26.09
N ASP A 264 53.77 -27.64 -25.05
CA ASP A 264 55.16 -28.12 -25.15
C ASP A 264 55.98 -27.35 -26.21
N GLY A 265 55.84 -26.01 -26.20
CA GLY A 265 56.50 -25.11 -27.14
C GLY A 265 55.88 -25.05 -28.55
N MET A 266 54.87 -25.86 -28.87
CA MET A 266 54.21 -25.89 -30.20
C MET A 266 52.96 -25.01 -30.21
N PRO A 267 52.91 -23.94 -31.03
CA PRO A 267 51.77 -23.03 -31.09
C PRO A 267 50.65 -23.53 -32.02
N TYR A 268 49.42 -23.22 -31.66
CA TYR A 268 48.19 -23.42 -32.42
C TYR A 268 47.31 -22.18 -32.30
N THR A 269 46.52 -21.89 -33.34
CA THR A 269 45.59 -20.75 -33.32
C THR A 269 44.17 -21.22 -33.61
N PHE A 270 43.21 -20.72 -32.85
CA PHE A 270 41.79 -20.97 -33.05
C PHE A 270 41.11 -19.72 -33.59
N LYS A 271 40.34 -19.86 -34.67
CA LYS A 271 39.53 -18.80 -35.30
C LYS A 271 38.16 -19.34 -35.69
N LYS A 272 37.17 -18.46 -35.77
CA LYS A 272 35.83 -18.75 -36.33
C LYS A 272 35.67 -18.05 -37.67
N GLU A 273 34.98 -18.69 -38.61
CA GLU A 273 34.67 -18.12 -39.94
C GLU A 273 33.45 -17.18 -39.91
N GLU A 274 32.78 -17.09 -38.77
CA GLU A 274 31.71 -16.14 -38.46
C GLU A 274 32.18 -15.17 -37.36
N ALA A 275 31.53 -14.01 -37.27
CA ALA A 275 31.80 -13.05 -36.20
C ALA A 275 31.40 -13.66 -34.84
N PHE A 276 32.21 -13.41 -33.81
CA PHE A 276 31.98 -13.95 -32.46
C PHE A 276 31.78 -12.83 -31.45
N THR A 277 30.68 -12.89 -30.70
CA THR A 277 30.35 -11.87 -29.70
C THR A 277 30.54 -12.41 -28.29
N TYR A 278 31.39 -11.74 -27.51
CA TYR A 278 31.46 -11.89 -26.06
C TYR A 278 30.31 -11.11 -25.42
N ILE A 279 29.36 -11.83 -24.82
CA ILE A 279 28.13 -11.29 -24.21
C ILE A 279 28.37 -10.95 -22.73
N ALA A 280 27.93 -9.75 -22.31
CA ALA A 280 28.04 -9.30 -20.93
C ALA A 280 27.35 -10.28 -19.95
N GLY A 281 28.01 -10.57 -18.82
CA GLY A 281 27.53 -11.46 -17.77
C GLY A 281 27.43 -12.93 -18.17
N LYS A 282 28.11 -13.35 -19.25
CA LYS A 282 28.10 -14.73 -19.75
C LYS A 282 29.50 -15.34 -19.82
N MET A 283 29.53 -16.66 -19.60
CA MET A 283 30.70 -17.50 -19.84
C MET A 283 30.62 -18.12 -21.24
N HIS A 284 31.72 -18.01 -21.99
CA HIS A 284 31.86 -18.58 -23.32
C HIS A 284 32.87 -19.72 -23.22
N ASN A 285 32.37 -20.94 -23.29
CA ASN A 285 33.14 -22.15 -23.02
C ASN A 285 33.62 -22.77 -24.32
N PHE A 286 34.89 -23.14 -24.38
CA PHE A 286 35.53 -23.83 -25.49
C PHE A 286 36.32 -25.02 -24.96
N THR A 287 35.93 -26.24 -25.32
CA THR A 287 36.70 -27.44 -25.00
C THR A 287 37.50 -27.87 -26.21
N ILE A 288 38.83 -27.81 -26.10
CA ILE A 288 39.76 -28.19 -27.16
C ILE A 288 40.49 -29.45 -26.75
N GLN A 289 40.21 -30.54 -27.47
CA GLN A 289 40.94 -31.79 -27.34
C GLN A 289 42.29 -31.67 -28.04
N VAL A 290 43.35 -32.08 -27.35
CA VAL A 290 44.71 -32.13 -27.91
C VAL A 290 45.10 -33.59 -28.07
N ASN A 291 45.48 -34.02 -29.27
CA ASN A 291 45.95 -35.37 -29.57
C ASN A 291 47.45 -35.32 -29.93
N LYS A 292 48.23 -36.31 -29.50
CA LYS A 292 49.66 -36.43 -29.82
C LYS A 292 49.86 -37.42 -30.96
N LYS A 293 50.44 -36.97 -32.09
CA LYS A 293 50.74 -37.87 -33.22
C LYS A 293 52.11 -38.54 -33.00
N GLU A 294 52.09 -39.85 -32.71
CA GLU A 294 53.26 -40.65 -32.29
C GLU A 294 54.47 -40.60 -33.24
N ALA A 295 54.31 -40.22 -34.51
CA ALA A 295 55.38 -40.27 -35.52
C ALA A 295 56.12 -38.95 -35.80
N SER A 296 55.64 -37.78 -35.36
CA SER A 296 56.23 -36.47 -35.74
C SER A 296 56.46 -35.48 -34.59
N GLY A 297 56.01 -35.78 -33.37
CA GLY A 297 56.03 -34.80 -32.27
C GLY A 297 55.06 -33.62 -32.46
N GLN A 298 54.16 -33.69 -33.45
CA GLN A 298 53.15 -32.67 -33.70
C GLN A 298 51.84 -32.99 -32.97
N TYR A 299 51.18 -31.95 -32.47
CA TYR A 299 49.88 -32.02 -31.81
C TYR A 299 48.73 -31.71 -32.79
N GLU A 300 47.59 -32.37 -32.64
CA GLU A 300 46.34 -32.05 -33.32
C GLU A 300 45.33 -31.49 -32.32
N PHE A 301 44.79 -30.31 -32.61
CA PHE A 301 43.82 -29.59 -31.77
C PHE A 301 42.43 -29.68 -32.41
N LYS A 302 41.44 -30.13 -31.64
CA LYS A 302 40.06 -30.31 -32.11
C LYS A 302 39.09 -29.67 -31.12
N LEU A 303 38.27 -28.73 -31.58
CA LEU A 303 37.14 -28.24 -30.79
C LEU A 303 36.11 -29.37 -30.66
N ILE A 304 35.77 -29.73 -29.43
CA ILE A 304 34.82 -30.82 -29.15
C ILE A 304 33.57 -30.34 -28.41
N ASP A 305 33.58 -29.14 -27.83
CA ASP A 305 32.41 -28.50 -27.23
C ASP A 305 32.53 -26.98 -27.27
N GLU A 306 31.40 -26.31 -27.50
CA GLU A 306 31.25 -24.85 -27.49
C GLU A 306 29.88 -24.50 -26.90
N SER A 307 29.84 -23.66 -25.87
CA SER A 307 28.59 -23.24 -25.24
C SER A 307 28.67 -21.83 -24.63
N ILE A 308 27.51 -21.22 -24.46
CA ILE A 308 27.35 -19.96 -23.71
C ILE A 308 26.47 -20.25 -22.51
N THR A 309 27.02 -20.09 -21.31
CA THR A 309 26.33 -20.40 -20.05
C THR A 309 26.17 -19.17 -19.16
N ALA A 310 25.33 -19.28 -18.13
CA ALA A 310 25.30 -18.29 -17.05
C ALA A 310 26.68 -18.23 -16.37
N TRP A 311 27.01 -17.08 -15.79
CA TRP A 311 28.27 -16.93 -15.04
C TRP A 311 28.26 -17.83 -13.81
N GLU A 312 29.34 -18.59 -13.66
CA GLU A 312 29.60 -19.48 -12.54
C GLU A 312 30.65 -18.82 -11.65
N ASN A 313 30.55 -19.03 -10.34
CA ASN A 313 31.46 -18.45 -9.37
C ASN A 313 32.95 -18.65 -9.74
N ASP A 314 33.74 -17.57 -9.63
CA ASP A 314 35.13 -17.56 -10.08
C ASP A 314 36.08 -18.39 -9.19
N MET A 315 37.04 -19.03 -9.85
CA MET A 315 38.01 -19.94 -9.21
C MET A 315 39.21 -19.22 -8.57
N ALA A 316 39.29 -17.90 -8.71
CA ALA A 316 40.33 -17.05 -8.14
C ALA A 316 39.69 -15.91 -7.36
N SER A 317 39.95 -15.82 -6.05
CA SER A 317 39.90 -14.54 -5.30
C SER A 317 40.95 -14.58 -4.18
N HIS A 318 41.40 -13.41 -3.74
CA HIS A 318 42.41 -13.26 -2.69
C HIS A 318 41.86 -13.69 -1.32
N GLU A 319 42.61 -14.51 -0.58
CA GLU A 319 42.35 -14.93 0.82
C GLU A 319 40.90 -15.30 1.21
N ALA A 320 40.02 -15.72 0.28
CA ALA A 320 38.77 -16.35 0.70
C ALA A 320 39.15 -17.57 1.53
N THR A 321 38.65 -17.69 2.76
CA THR A 321 38.49 -19.03 3.33
C THR A 321 37.42 -19.73 2.50
N ALA A 322 37.78 -20.12 1.29
CA ALA A 322 36.94 -20.75 0.31
C ALA A 322 36.44 -22.04 0.94
N LYS A 323 35.26 -21.95 1.53
CA LYS A 323 34.43 -23.12 1.68
C LYS A 323 34.12 -23.50 0.23
N GLU A 324 34.94 -24.34 -0.38
CA GLU A 324 34.64 -24.90 -1.70
C GLU A 324 33.58 -26.02 -1.52
N TYR A 325 32.69 -26.17 -2.49
CA TYR A 325 31.83 -27.36 -2.55
C TYR A 325 32.70 -28.55 -2.90
N ILE A 326 32.61 -29.60 -2.09
CA ILE A 326 33.05 -30.92 -2.56
C ILE A 326 31.99 -31.41 -3.54
N VAL A 327 32.38 -31.56 -4.82
CA VAL A 327 31.48 -32.04 -5.87
C VAL A 327 31.53 -33.56 -5.91
N ILE A 328 30.38 -34.21 -5.77
CA ILE A 328 30.25 -35.67 -5.84
C ILE A 328 29.22 -36.01 -6.91
N ASN A 329 29.65 -36.75 -7.92
CA ASN A 329 28.76 -37.32 -8.92
C ASN A 329 28.24 -38.68 -8.43
N VAL A 330 26.92 -38.80 -8.32
CA VAL A 330 26.24 -40.03 -7.93
C VAL A 330 25.67 -40.68 -9.19
N GLU A 331 26.35 -41.72 -9.69
CA GLU A 331 25.95 -42.41 -10.92
C GLU A 331 24.70 -43.27 -10.74
N LYS A 332 24.41 -43.67 -9.50
CA LYS A 332 23.27 -44.52 -9.14
C LYS A 332 22.67 -44.05 -7.82
N ALA A 333 21.37 -43.80 -7.79
CA ALA A 333 20.69 -43.37 -6.57
C ALA A 333 20.86 -44.38 -5.42
N GLY A 334 20.90 -43.87 -4.20
CA GLY A 334 21.15 -44.61 -2.96
C GLY A 334 22.63 -44.90 -2.68
N THR A 335 23.57 -44.33 -3.46
CA THR A 335 25.01 -44.62 -3.35
C THR A 335 25.89 -43.42 -3.00
N LEU A 336 25.32 -42.32 -2.50
CA LEU A 336 26.07 -41.10 -2.18
C LEU A 336 27.21 -41.36 -1.18
N LYS A 337 26.98 -42.21 -0.18
CA LYS A 337 27.99 -42.57 0.82
C LYS A 337 29.19 -43.28 0.20
N GLU A 338 28.93 -44.22 -0.70
CA GLU A 338 29.95 -44.94 -1.47
C GLU A 338 30.71 -43.96 -2.38
N CYS A 339 30.01 -43.05 -3.08
CA CYS A 339 30.64 -42.05 -3.94
C CYS A 339 31.55 -41.09 -3.15
N ILE A 340 31.13 -40.61 -1.97
CA ILE A 340 31.97 -39.78 -1.10
C ILE A 340 33.21 -40.56 -0.62
N THR A 341 33.03 -41.81 -0.25
CA THR A 341 34.12 -42.68 0.22
C THR A 341 35.12 -42.96 -0.92
N ALA A 342 34.63 -43.23 -2.13
CA ALA A 342 35.45 -43.44 -3.32
C ALA A 342 36.23 -42.18 -3.71
N ALA A 343 35.70 -40.99 -3.42
CA ALA A 343 36.39 -39.70 -3.57
C ALA A 343 37.42 -39.41 -2.46
N ASN A 344 37.69 -40.37 -1.55
CA ASN A 344 38.59 -40.24 -0.40
C ASN A 344 38.25 -39.05 0.52
N LYS A 345 36.96 -38.81 0.77
CA LYS A 345 36.47 -37.74 1.66
C LYS A 345 35.78 -38.34 2.90
N ASP A 346 35.90 -37.66 4.03
CA ASP A 346 35.20 -38.01 5.27
C ASP A 346 33.87 -37.25 5.37
N TYR A 347 32.76 -37.96 5.15
CA TYR A 347 31.41 -37.41 5.17
C TYR A 347 31.02 -36.75 6.50
N THR A 348 31.66 -37.12 7.62
CA THR A 348 31.40 -36.50 8.94
C THR A 348 32.06 -35.14 9.07
N GLN A 349 33.08 -34.85 8.25
CA GLN A 349 33.80 -33.58 8.25
C GLN A 349 33.36 -32.65 7.12
N LEU A 350 32.63 -33.18 6.11
CA LEU A 350 32.09 -32.41 5.00
C LEU A 350 31.09 -31.37 5.49
N GLN A 351 31.47 -30.11 5.32
CA GLN A 351 30.59 -28.97 5.58
C GLN A 351 29.79 -28.59 4.34
N ASN A 352 30.32 -28.83 3.15
CA ASN A 352 29.73 -28.28 1.96
C ASN A 352 29.80 -29.25 0.78
N LEU A 353 28.63 -29.59 0.27
CA LEU A 353 28.45 -30.65 -0.72
C LEU A 353 27.66 -30.13 -1.93
N LYS A 354 28.20 -30.35 -3.12
CA LYS A 354 27.46 -30.26 -4.38
C LYS A 354 27.28 -31.68 -4.91
N ILE A 355 26.05 -32.02 -5.26
CA ILE A 355 25.73 -33.33 -5.83
C ILE A 355 25.34 -33.15 -7.30
N THR A 356 25.84 -34.03 -8.16
CA THR A 356 25.38 -34.21 -9.54
C THR A 356 24.94 -35.65 -9.75
N GLY A 357 24.11 -35.92 -10.75
CA GLY A 357 23.62 -37.27 -11.05
C GLY A 357 22.29 -37.60 -10.37
N GLU A 358 22.11 -38.86 -9.96
CA GLU A 358 20.84 -39.40 -9.47
C GLU A 358 20.91 -39.72 -7.98
N ILE A 359 19.95 -39.21 -7.18
CA ILE A 359 19.81 -39.55 -5.76
C ILE A 359 18.40 -39.99 -5.43
N ASN A 360 18.20 -40.62 -4.27
CA ASN A 360 16.88 -40.97 -3.75
C ASN A 360 16.78 -40.64 -2.24
N ALA A 361 15.69 -41.07 -1.60
CA ALA A 361 15.44 -40.85 -0.17
C ALA A 361 16.55 -41.40 0.74
N GLU A 362 17.21 -42.51 0.39
CA GLU A 362 18.30 -43.06 1.20
C GLU A 362 19.48 -42.06 1.27
N ASP A 363 19.80 -41.40 0.16
CA ASP A 363 20.85 -40.38 0.12
C ASP A 363 20.47 -39.13 0.93
N PHE A 364 19.21 -38.68 0.86
CA PHE A 364 18.71 -37.58 1.70
C PHE A 364 18.82 -37.91 3.18
N TYR A 365 18.36 -39.11 3.59
CA TYR A 365 18.44 -39.54 4.99
C TYR A 365 19.88 -39.72 5.45
N PHE A 366 20.78 -40.20 4.59
CA PHE A 366 22.21 -40.23 4.88
C PHE A 366 22.78 -38.83 5.13
N MET A 367 22.46 -37.84 4.30
CA MET A 367 22.88 -36.44 4.52
C MET A 367 22.29 -35.86 5.81
N ARG A 368 21.01 -36.15 6.10
CA ARG A 368 20.32 -35.71 7.31
C ARG A 368 20.98 -36.28 8.56
N ASP A 369 21.11 -37.61 8.62
CA ASP A 369 21.40 -38.35 9.86
C ASP A 369 22.90 -38.54 10.11
N GLU A 370 23.72 -38.71 9.06
CA GLU A 370 25.13 -39.08 9.22
C GLU A 370 26.11 -37.92 8.94
N MET A 371 25.77 -36.96 8.07
CA MET A 371 26.68 -35.86 7.72
C MET A 371 26.63 -34.73 8.75
N SER A 372 27.18 -34.97 9.94
CA SER A 372 27.00 -34.11 11.13
C SER A 372 27.50 -32.65 11.00
N LYS A 373 28.36 -32.34 10.03
CA LYS A 373 28.88 -30.98 9.79
C LYS A 373 28.30 -30.30 8.55
N LEU A 374 27.39 -30.95 7.80
CA LEU A 374 26.85 -30.40 6.55
C LEU A 374 26.10 -29.08 6.81
N GLN A 375 26.61 -28.01 6.21
CA GLN A 375 26.16 -26.61 6.30
C GLN A 375 25.55 -26.11 5.00
N SER A 376 26.10 -26.49 3.85
CA SER A 376 25.60 -26.07 2.54
C SER A 376 25.42 -27.25 1.61
N LEU A 377 24.27 -27.29 0.93
CA LEU A 377 23.92 -28.35 0.02
C LEU A 377 23.43 -27.77 -1.31
N ASN A 378 24.12 -28.13 -2.39
CA ASN A 378 23.72 -27.75 -3.75
C ASN A 378 23.26 -28.99 -4.52
N LEU A 379 21.97 -29.03 -4.85
CA LEU A 379 21.32 -30.13 -5.58
C LEU A 379 20.86 -29.70 -6.98
N LYS A 380 21.29 -28.55 -7.49
CA LYS A 380 20.75 -27.94 -8.72
C LYS A 380 20.63 -28.93 -9.89
N GLU A 381 21.68 -29.74 -10.09
CA GLU A 381 21.83 -30.69 -11.20
C GLU A 381 21.39 -32.12 -10.86
N VAL A 382 20.76 -32.32 -9.70
CA VAL A 382 20.31 -33.63 -9.24
C VAL A 382 19.00 -34.01 -9.94
N LYS A 383 18.90 -35.29 -10.31
CA LYS A 383 17.64 -35.96 -10.60
C LYS A 383 17.25 -36.85 -9.42
N ILE A 384 15.99 -36.81 -9.01
CA ILE A 384 15.53 -37.65 -7.89
C ILE A 384 14.85 -38.91 -8.46
N GLU A 385 15.39 -40.08 -8.14
CA GLU A 385 14.74 -41.35 -8.49
C GLU A 385 13.57 -41.62 -7.55
N GLY A 386 12.38 -41.88 -8.11
CA GLY A 386 11.18 -42.19 -7.34
C GLY A 386 11.22 -43.58 -6.71
N CYS A 387 10.55 -43.74 -5.56
CA CYS A 387 10.37 -45.02 -4.91
C CYS A 387 8.89 -45.43 -4.96
N THR A 388 8.57 -46.48 -5.73
CA THR A 388 7.18 -46.97 -5.92
C THR A 388 6.86 -48.26 -5.17
N ASN A 389 7.86 -48.89 -4.54
CA ASN A 389 7.74 -50.20 -3.87
C ASN A 389 8.33 -50.19 -2.43
N GLY A 390 8.47 -49.02 -1.81
CA GLY A 390 9.05 -48.84 -0.48
C GLY A 390 8.41 -47.65 0.27
N TYR A 391 8.72 -47.48 1.56
CA TYR A 391 8.16 -46.40 2.38
C TYR A 391 9.23 -45.35 2.73
N PRO A 392 8.98 -44.03 2.49
CA PRO A 392 7.78 -43.47 1.88
C PRO A 392 7.74 -43.68 0.35
N GLU A 393 6.54 -43.79 -0.21
CA GLU A 393 6.32 -43.81 -1.66
C GLU A 393 6.32 -42.37 -2.21
N TYR A 394 7.05 -42.13 -3.30
CA TYR A 394 7.11 -40.83 -4.01
C TYR A 394 7.55 -41.04 -5.46
N LYS A 395 7.23 -40.09 -6.34
CA LYS A 395 7.57 -40.18 -7.77
C LYS A 395 8.96 -39.61 -8.04
N GLU A 396 9.45 -39.85 -9.26
CA GLU A 396 10.66 -39.18 -9.73
C GLU A 396 10.50 -37.65 -9.63
N ASP A 397 11.60 -36.96 -9.35
CA ASP A 397 11.65 -35.51 -9.20
C ASP A 397 10.75 -34.96 -8.07
N GLU A 398 10.44 -35.76 -7.04
CA GLU A 398 9.79 -35.30 -5.80
C GLU A 398 10.78 -35.34 -4.63
N ILE A 399 10.97 -34.23 -3.90
CA ILE A 399 11.76 -34.25 -2.66
C ILE A 399 11.03 -35.15 -1.65
N PRO A 400 11.69 -36.18 -1.07
CA PRO A 400 11.03 -37.10 -0.16
C PRO A 400 10.51 -36.45 1.13
N VAL A 401 9.58 -37.15 1.80
CA VAL A 401 9.13 -36.80 3.15
C VAL A 401 10.31 -36.81 4.12
N ASP A 402 10.38 -35.80 4.98
CA ASP A 402 11.41 -35.63 6.02
C ASP A 402 12.86 -35.61 5.51
N ALA A 403 13.07 -35.31 4.21
CA ALA A 403 14.37 -35.41 3.52
C ALA A 403 15.55 -34.87 4.33
N MET A 404 15.42 -33.67 4.89
CA MET A 404 16.41 -32.96 5.71
C MET A 404 15.79 -32.41 7.02
N THR A 405 14.74 -33.06 7.54
CA THR A 405 14.08 -32.59 8.77
C THR A 405 15.04 -32.51 9.95
N GLY A 406 14.89 -31.48 10.77
CA GLY A 406 15.70 -31.21 11.95
C GLY A 406 17.18 -30.96 11.68
N LYS A 407 17.60 -30.77 10.42
CA LYS A 407 19.01 -30.57 10.07
C LYS A 407 19.48 -29.15 10.44
N LYS A 408 19.72 -28.93 11.73
CA LYS A 408 20.11 -27.63 12.30
C LYS A 408 21.46 -27.09 11.81
N THR A 409 22.31 -27.96 11.25
CA THR A 409 23.57 -27.51 10.66
C THR A 409 23.40 -26.96 9.26
N LEU A 410 22.34 -27.36 8.53
CA LEU A 410 22.09 -26.92 7.16
C LEU A 410 21.57 -25.48 7.18
N MET A 411 22.34 -24.58 6.59
CA MET A 411 22.09 -23.14 6.51
C MET A 411 21.82 -22.67 5.08
N HIS A 412 22.35 -23.37 4.08
CA HIS A 412 22.23 -23.01 2.66
C HIS A 412 21.78 -24.20 1.83
N LEU A 413 20.81 -23.99 0.95
CA LEU A 413 20.21 -25.01 0.11
C LEU A 413 19.93 -24.47 -1.29
N VAL A 414 20.41 -25.18 -2.30
CA VAL A 414 19.96 -25.03 -3.69
C VAL A 414 19.16 -26.27 -4.06
N LEU A 415 17.86 -26.08 -4.33
CA LEU A 415 16.96 -27.15 -4.73
C LEU A 415 17.27 -27.65 -6.16
N PRO A 416 16.97 -28.92 -6.50
CA PRO A 416 17.14 -29.41 -7.87
C PRO A 416 16.20 -28.69 -8.84
N GLU A 417 16.68 -28.36 -10.04
CA GLU A 417 15.91 -27.51 -10.98
C GLU A 417 14.63 -28.16 -11.51
N LYS A 418 14.57 -29.48 -11.57
CA LYS A 418 13.49 -30.23 -12.25
C LYS A 418 12.43 -30.79 -11.31
N ILE A 419 12.49 -30.47 -10.01
CA ILE A 419 11.54 -31.04 -9.05
C ILE A 419 10.10 -30.59 -9.32
N THR A 420 9.16 -31.49 -9.08
CA THR A 420 7.72 -31.25 -9.25
C THR A 420 6.98 -31.13 -7.92
N LYS A 421 7.59 -31.59 -6.82
CA LYS A 421 7.00 -31.56 -5.47
C LYS A 421 8.06 -31.48 -4.38
N ILE A 422 7.72 -30.78 -3.30
CA ILE A 422 8.46 -30.84 -2.04
C ILE A 422 7.65 -31.64 -1.02
N GLY A 423 8.24 -32.70 -0.46
CA GLY A 423 7.57 -33.60 0.48
C GLY A 423 7.21 -32.95 1.83
N ASN A 424 6.33 -33.62 2.57
CA ASN A 424 5.96 -33.19 3.93
C ASN A 424 7.20 -33.18 4.84
N GLY A 425 7.32 -32.16 5.70
CA GLY A 425 8.41 -32.05 6.67
C GLY A 425 9.83 -31.98 6.05
N ALA A 426 9.95 -31.82 4.72
CA ALA A 426 11.21 -32.03 4.01
C ALA A 426 12.39 -31.22 4.57
N PHE A 427 12.16 -30.00 5.06
CA PHE A 427 13.18 -29.14 5.66
C PHE A 427 12.76 -28.59 7.03
N GLU A 428 11.76 -29.20 7.68
CA GLU A 428 11.26 -28.76 8.99
C GLU A 428 12.41 -28.55 9.99
N GLY A 429 12.40 -27.42 10.71
CA GLY A 429 13.36 -27.11 11.77
C GLY A 429 14.81 -26.98 11.32
N SER A 430 15.08 -26.90 10.01
CA SER A 430 16.40 -26.61 9.47
C SER A 430 16.77 -25.14 9.71
N SER A 431 18.07 -24.85 9.83
CA SER A 431 18.57 -23.50 10.07
C SER A 431 18.76 -22.71 8.77
N LEU A 432 17.97 -23.01 7.73
CA LEU A 432 18.06 -22.37 6.42
C LEU A 432 17.98 -20.85 6.57
N THR A 433 18.88 -20.14 5.92
CA THR A 433 19.05 -18.70 6.04
C THR A 433 18.76 -17.98 4.72
N GLY A 434 18.42 -16.70 4.79
CA GLY A 434 18.25 -15.86 3.61
C GLY A 434 16.96 -16.14 2.84
N SER A 435 17.04 -16.07 1.50
CA SER A 435 15.90 -16.23 0.59
C SER A 435 15.63 -17.70 0.25
N LEU A 436 14.37 -18.02 0.00
CA LEU A 436 13.94 -19.34 -0.44
C LEU A 436 13.43 -19.28 -1.89
N TYR A 437 14.11 -19.98 -2.78
CA TYR A 437 13.74 -20.12 -4.18
C TYR A 437 13.15 -21.50 -4.43
N ILE A 438 11.85 -21.56 -4.70
CA ILE A 438 11.18 -22.80 -5.12
C ILE A 438 11.22 -22.87 -6.65
N PRO A 439 11.85 -23.89 -7.26
CA PRO A 439 12.05 -23.98 -8.71
C PRO A 439 10.75 -24.01 -9.53
N GLU A 440 10.78 -23.47 -10.75
CA GLU A 440 9.69 -23.63 -11.71
C GLU A 440 9.51 -25.09 -12.09
N GLY A 441 8.25 -25.54 -12.11
CA GLY A 441 7.87 -26.96 -12.26
C GLY A 441 7.24 -27.54 -11.00
N VAL A 442 7.53 -26.96 -9.82
CA VAL A 442 6.92 -27.39 -8.55
C VAL A 442 5.43 -27.08 -8.54
N LYS A 443 4.61 -28.13 -8.40
CA LYS A 443 3.14 -28.07 -8.30
C LYS A 443 2.65 -28.10 -6.86
N GLU A 444 3.39 -28.72 -5.95
CA GLU A 444 2.97 -28.91 -4.56
C GLU A 444 4.14 -28.72 -3.58
N ILE A 445 3.89 -27.96 -2.52
CA ILE A 445 4.75 -27.91 -1.34
C ILE A 445 4.00 -28.59 -0.19
N GLY A 446 4.56 -29.66 0.34
CA GLY A 446 3.96 -30.49 1.38
C GLY A 446 3.76 -29.76 2.72
N SER A 447 2.96 -30.38 3.58
CA SER A 447 2.72 -29.87 4.93
C SER A 447 4.02 -29.84 5.74
N ALA A 448 4.20 -28.79 6.53
CA ALA A 448 5.37 -28.53 7.37
C ALA A 448 6.72 -28.50 6.62
N ALA A 449 6.74 -28.42 5.28
CA ALA A 449 7.98 -28.52 4.50
C ALA A 449 9.09 -27.55 4.94
N PHE A 450 8.75 -26.35 5.43
CA PHE A 450 9.69 -25.36 5.99
C PHE A 450 9.26 -24.89 7.39
N TYR A 451 8.56 -25.73 8.15
CA TYR A 451 8.07 -25.42 9.49
C TYR A 451 9.23 -25.00 10.40
N LEU A 452 9.10 -23.87 11.11
CA LEU A 452 10.11 -23.32 12.03
C LEU A 452 11.50 -23.06 11.43
N CYS A 453 11.62 -22.82 10.12
CA CYS A 453 12.83 -22.28 9.50
C CYS A 453 12.98 -20.77 9.78
N LYS A 454 13.15 -20.41 11.06
CA LYS A 454 13.12 -19.02 11.57
C LYS A 454 14.16 -18.10 10.96
N SER A 455 15.26 -18.65 10.47
CA SER A 455 16.37 -17.90 9.87
C SER A 455 16.15 -17.55 8.40
N LEU A 456 15.07 -18.05 7.78
CA LEU A 456 14.60 -17.58 6.47
C LEU A 456 14.04 -16.17 6.62
N THR A 457 14.90 -15.19 6.44
CA THR A 457 14.62 -13.75 6.60
C THR A 457 14.56 -13.00 5.27
N GLY A 458 14.98 -13.63 4.18
CA GLY A 458 15.00 -13.05 2.83
C GLY A 458 13.63 -13.13 2.13
N SER A 459 13.69 -13.19 0.81
CA SER A 459 12.51 -13.26 -0.07
C SER A 459 12.00 -14.70 -0.22
N LEU A 460 10.68 -14.84 -0.40
CA LEU A 460 10.03 -16.10 -0.75
C LEU A 460 9.61 -16.07 -2.23
N HIS A 461 10.22 -16.91 -3.05
CA HIS A 461 9.86 -17.05 -4.46
C HIS A 461 9.05 -18.33 -4.68
N LEU A 462 7.77 -18.15 -5.01
CA LEU A 462 6.84 -19.22 -5.37
C LEU A 462 6.68 -19.30 -6.89
N PRO A 463 6.77 -20.49 -7.50
CA PRO A 463 6.73 -20.63 -8.95
C PRO A 463 5.31 -20.47 -9.49
N SER A 464 5.20 -20.01 -10.73
CA SER A 464 3.93 -19.84 -11.44
C SER A 464 3.14 -21.13 -11.66
N THR A 465 3.83 -22.26 -11.57
CA THR A 465 3.32 -23.64 -11.69
C THR A 465 2.72 -24.20 -10.39
N LEU A 466 2.88 -23.51 -9.26
CA LEU A 466 2.42 -23.97 -7.95
C LEU A 466 0.88 -24.02 -7.87
N GLU A 467 0.35 -25.19 -7.47
CA GLU A 467 -1.08 -25.43 -7.31
C GLU A 467 -1.49 -25.54 -5.83
N SER A 468 -0.62 -26.00 -4.94
CA SER A 468 -0.97 -26.20 -3.52
C SER A 468 0.19 -25.96 -2.55
N ILE A 469 -0.14 -25.26 -1.45
CA ILE A 469 0.71 -25.12 -0.26
C ILE A 469 0.07 -25.90 0.88
N GLY A 470 0.82 -26.82 1.49
CA GLY A 470 0.38 -27.65 2.60
C GLY A 470 0.13 -26.88 3.91
N GLY A 471 -0.32 -27.61 4.94
CA GLY A 471 -0.53 -27.03 6.26
C GLY A 471 0.81 -26.76 6.96
N GLN A 472 0.92 -25.72 7.77
CA GLN A 472 2.10 -25.35 8.57
C GLN A 472 3.37 -25.07 7.75
N THR A 473 3.28 -25.01 6.41
CA THR A 473 4.45 -25.01 5.50
C THR A 473 5.49 -23.94 5.84
N PHE A 474 5.07 -22.71 6.14
CA PHE A 474 5.95 -21.59 6.47
C PHE A 474 5.73 -21.05 7.89
N TRP A 475 5.06 -21.80 8.78
CA TRP A 475 4.82 -21.33 10.14
C TRP A 475 6.15 -20.97 10.81
N GLY A 476 6.23 -19.73 11.28
CA GLY A 476 7.39 -19.23 12.02
C GLY A 476 8.61 -18.94 11.15
N CYS A 477 8.48 -18.96 9.82
CA CYS A 477 9.46 -18.35 8.92
C CYS A 477 9.40 -16.82 9.05
N SER A 478 10.55 -16.16 8.95
CA SER A 478 10.71 -14.72 9.21
C SER A 478 10.88 -13.89 7.93
N PHE A 479 10.36 -14.39 6.79
CA PHE A 479 10.52 -13.77 5.47
C PHE A 479 10.18 -12.28 5.52
N THR A 480 11.03 -11.45 4.91
CA THR A 480 10.80 -10.02 4.76
C THR A 480 10.67 -9.71 3.28
N CYS A 481 9.47 -9.89 2.74
CA CYS A 481 9.15 -9.55 1.36
C CYS A 481 7.64 -9.27 1.22
N GLU A 482 7.28 -8.69 0.08
CA GLU A 482 5.90 -8.73 -0.38
C GLU A 482 5.49 -10.20 -0.65
N LEU A 483 4.32 -10.62 -0.17
CA LEU A 483 3.82 -11.97 -0.44
C LEU A 483 3.14 -12.01 -1.80
N ILE A 484 3.82 -12.58 -2.80
CA ILE A 484 3.27 -12.78 -4.14
C ILE A 484 2.76 -14.23 -4.26
N LEU A 485 1.43 -14.40 -4.27
CA LEU A 485 0.80 -15.70 -4.50
C LEU A 485 0.63 -15.95 -6.01
N PRO A 486 1.01 -17.13 -6.54
CA PRO A 486 0.90 -17.43 -7.96
C PRO A 486 -0.56 -17.63 -8.39
N SER A 487 -0.89 -17.21 -9.61
CA SER A 487 -2.27 -17.19 -10.13
C SER A 487 -2.91 -18.57 -10.32
N ASN A 488 -2.11 -19.64 -10.39
CA ASN A 488 -2.59 -21.02 -10.51
C ASN A 488 -2.83 -21.72 -9.16
N LEU A 489 -2.55 -21.04 -8.04
CA LEU A 489 -2.71 -21.60 -6.70
C LEU A 489 -4.19 -21.92 -6.41
N LYS A 490 -4.46 -23.18 -6.04
CA LYS A 490 -5.81 -23.70 -5.76
C LYS A 490 -6.07 -23.89 -4.28
N SER A 491 -5.03 -24.13 -3.47
CA SER A 491 -5.18 -24.37 -2.03
C SER A 491 -4.03 -23.85 -1.19
N ILE A 492 -4.37 -23.23 -0.06
CA ILE A 492 -3.45 -22.87 1.04
C ILE A 492 -3.89 -23.63 2.29
N GLY A 493 -2.98 -24.40 2.88
CA GLY A 493 -3.25 -25.26 4.02
C GLY A 493 -3.46 -24.52 5.35
N GLU A 494 -3.88 -25.29 6.36
CA GLU A 494 -4.03 -24.81 7.73
C GLU A 494 -2.72 -24.20 8.24
N THR A 495 -2.76 -23.01 8.85
CA THR A 495 -1.59 -22.33 9.46
C THR A 495 -0.38 -22.15 8.54
N ALA A 496 -0.58 -22.19 7.21
CA ALA A 496 0.51 -22.19 6.24
C ALA A 496 1.48 -20.99 6.40
N PHE A 497 0.97 -19.80 6.72
CA PHE A 497 1.73 -18.57 6.96
C PHE A 497 1.55 -18.05 8.39
N TYR A 498 1.22 -18.92 9.34
CA TYR A 498 0.98 -18.52 10.72
C TYR A 498 2.19 -17.79 11.31
N ALA A 499 1.95 -16.60 11.85
CA ALA A 499 2.94 -15.71 12.44
C ALA A 499 4.10 -15.30 11.51
N CYS A 500 3.90 -15.33 10.18
CA CYS A 500 4.80 -14.68 9.23
C CYS A 500 4.58 -13.15 9.25
N SER A 501 4.90 -12.53 10.38
CA SER A 501 4.54 -11.13 10.67
C SER A 501 5.26 -10.09 9.82
N ASN A 502 6.35 -10.48 9.14
CA ASN A 502 7.19 -9.63 8.32
C ASN A 502 6.80 -9.61 6.83
N LEU A 503 5.86 -10.47 6.41
CA LEU A 503 5.29 -10.40 5.07
C LEU A 503 4.45 -9.12 4.96
N TYR A 504 4.73 -8.32 3.93
CA TYR A 504 4.10 -7.02 3.73
C TYR A 504 3.40 -6.90 2.36
N GLY A 505 2.81 -5.74 2.10
CA GLY A 505 2.10 -5.45 0.85
C GLY A 505 0.61 -5.79 0.91
N GLU A 506 -0.08 -5.55 -0.21
CA GLU A 506 -1.49 -5.90 -0.35
C GLU A 506 -1.64 -7.42 -0.54
N LEU A 507 -2.50 -8.05 0.27
CA LEU A 507 -2.74 -9.48 0.16
C LEU A 507 -3.73 -9.78 -0.97
N HIS A 508 -3.20 -10.13 -2.15
CA HIS A 508 -3.99 -10.58 -3.29
C HIS A 508 -4.20 -12.10 -3.26
N LEU A 509 -5.43 -12.52 -2.92
CA LEU A 509 -5.83 -13.93 -3.00
C LEU A 509 -6.15 -14.30 -4.47
N PRO A 510 -5.54 -15.36 -5.04
CA PRO A 510 -5.77 -15.74 -6.44
C PRO A 510 -7.22 -16.16 -6.74
N ASP A 511 -7.72 -15.83 -7.94
CA ASP A 511 -9.10 -16.16 -8.37
C ASP A 511 -9.42 -17.65 -8.43
N LYS A 512 -8.39 -18.50 -8.61
CA LYS A 512 -8.53 -19.97 -8.66
C LYS A 512 -8.46 -20.63 -7.28
N LEU A 513 -8.25 -19.86 -6.21
CA LEU A 513 -8.09 -20.37 -4.87
C LEU A 513 -9.43 -20.94 -4.37
N SER A 514 -9.52 -22.26 -4.28
CA SER A 514 -10.73 -22.99 -3.89
C SER A 514 -10.72 -23.46 -2.43
N TYR A 515 -9.55 -23.41 -1.78
CA TYR A 515 -9.38 -23.81 -0.39
C TYR A 515 -8.43 -22.86 0.34
N LEU A 516 -8.92 -22.35 1.48
CA LEU A 516 -8.12 -21.58 2.42
C LEU A 516 -8.27 -22.20 3.81
N GLY A 517 -7.17 -22.70 4.37
CA GLY A 517 -7.15 -23.43 5.62
C GLY A 517 -7.38 -22.53 6.85
N PRO A 518 -7.80 -23.13 7.99
CA PRO A 518 -7.93 -22.39 9.23
C PRO A 518 -6.58 -21.80 9.63
N ARG A 519 -6.60 -20.62 10.23
CA ARG A 519 -5.41 -19.89 10.72
C ARG A 519 -4.32 -19.61 9.67
N ALA A 520 -4.62 -19.70 8.37
CA ALA A 520 -3.62 -19.65 7.31
C ALA A 520 -2.74 -18.39 7.36
N PHE A 521 -3.31 -17.23 7.71
CA PHE A 521 -2.62 -15.93 7.78
C PHE A 521 -2.67 -15.28 9.18
N THR A 522 -2.99 -16.04 10.23
CA THR A 522 -3.07 -15.50 11.59
C THR A 522 -1.74 -14.83 11.99
N ASN A 523 -1.81 -13.66 12.61
CA ASN A 523 -0.66 -12.84 13.01
C ASN A 523 0.26 -12.37 11.86
N CYS A 524 -0.21 -12.36 10.60
CA CYS A 524 0.45 -11.63 9.52
C CYS A 524 0.14 -10.14 9.63
N ARG A 525 0.88 -9.43 10.49
CA ARG A 525 0.57 -8.06 10.93
C ARG A 525 0.93 -6.97 9.92
N SER A 526 1.83 -7.24 8.99
CA SER A 526 2.40 -6.23 8.08
C SER A 526 1.75 -6.16 6.69
N PHE A 527 0.71 -6.96 6.41
CA PHE A 527 -0.13 -6.73 5.22
C PHE A 527 -0.76 -5.34 5.28
N SER A 528 -1.10 -4.76 4.14
CA SER A 528 -1.73 -3.44 4.06
C SER A 528 -2.96 -3.45 3.14
N GLY A 529 -3.78 -2.40 3.24
CA GLY A 529 -4.86 -2.16 2.29
C GLY A 529 -6.12 -3.01 2.51
N SER A 530 -6.88 -3.19 1.43
CA SER A 530 -8.17 -3.90 1.44
C SER A 530 -7.99 -5.40 1.24
N LEU A 531 -8.96 -6.19 1.67
CA LEU A 531 -9.00 -7.63 1.43
C LEU A 531 -10.25 -7.99 0.61
N THR A 532 -10.04 -8.72 -0.49
CA THR A 532 -11.12 -9.27 -1.30
C THR A 532 -11.09 -10.79 -1.25
N ILE A 533 -12.22 -11.38 -0.87
CA ILE A 533 -12.38 -12.84 -0.83
C ILE A 533 -12.77 -13.34 -2.25
N PRO A 534 -12.00 -14.26 -2.87
CA PRO A 534 -12.31 -14.79 -4.20
C PRO A 534 -13.65 -15.53 -4.24
N GLN A 535 -14.34 -15.47 -5.39
CA GLN A 535 -15.68 -16.07 -5.59
C GLN A 535 -15.77 -17.56 -5.30
N THR A 536 -14.65 -18.27 -5.40
CA THR A 536 -14.51 -19.72 -5.16
C THR A 536 -14.47 -20.07 -3.67
N ILE A 537 -14.25 -19.11 -2.77
CA ILE A 537 -14.20 -19.33 -1.33
C ILE A 537 -15.58 -19.07 -0.72
N THR A 538 -16.35 -20.14 -0.49
CA THR A 538 -17.69 -20.04 0.11
C THR A 538 -17.69 -20.17 1.63
N VAL A 539 -16.57 -20.58 2.23
CA VAL A 539 -16.39 -20.74 3.68
C VAL A 539 -15.08 -20.08 4.09
N ILE A 540 -15.16 -19.11 4.99
CA ILE A 540 -13.98 -18.47 5.61
C ILE A 540 -13.75 -19.16 6.95
N LYS A 541 -12.64 -19.89 7.05
CA LYS A 541 -12.38 -20.78 8.17
C LYS A 541 -11.90 -20.07 9.43
N GLU A 542 -11.92 -20.81 10.54
CA GLU A 542 -11.48 -20.37 11.86
C GLU A 542 -10.16 -19.58 11.80
N GLU A 543 -10.16 -18.38 12.40
CA GLU A 543 -9.00 -17.50 12.62
C GLU A 543 -8.14 -17.17 11.38
N THR A 544 -8.65 -17.43 10.16
CA THR A 544 -7.88 -17.34 8.91
C THR A 544 -7.08 -16.04 8.78
N PHE A 545 -7.70 -14.91 9.12
CA PHE A 545 -7.11 -13.57 9.08
C PHE A 545 -7.09 -12.90 10.46
N ALA A 546 -7.03 -13.70 11.53
CA ALA A 546 -6.98 -13.16 12.89
C ALA A 546 -5.69 -12.37 13.14
N SER A 547 -5.82 -11.19 13.76
CA SER A 547 -4.71 -10.29 14.11
C SER A 547 -3.86 -9.84 12.92
N CYS A 548 -4.46 -9.72 11.74
CA CYS A 548 -3.85 -9.12 10.55
C CYS A 548 -3.95 -7.58 10.60
N GLN A 549 -3.39 -6.97 11.64
CA GLN A 549 -3.67 -5.57 12.02
C GLN A 549 -3.37 -4.52 10.95
N GLY A 550 -2.47 -4.80 10.02
CA GLY A 550 -2.16 -3.89 8.92
C GLY A 550 -3.20 -3.89 7.79
N LEU A 551 -4.09 -4.90 7.70
CA LEU A 551 -5.25 -4.85 6.80
C LEU A 551 -6.21 -3.76 7.31
N ASN A 552 -6.04 -2.57 6.74
CA ASN A 552 -6.60 -1.30 7.20
C ASN A 552 -7.48 -0.60 6.16
N GLY A 553 -7.75 -1.27 5.03
CA GLY A 553 -8.70 -0.87 4.02
C GLY A 553 -10.08 -1.48 4.24
N THR A 554 -10.82 -1.69 3.14
CA THR A 554 -12.16 -2.30 3.15
C THR A 554 -12.11 -3.82 3.08
N LEU A 555 -13.16 -4.48 3.59
CA LEU A 555 -13.35 -5.92 3.47
C LEU A 555 -14.45 -6.21 2.45
N ASN A 556 -14.10 -6.85 1.33
CA ASN A 556 -15.04 -7.21 0.27
C ASN A 556 -15.44 -8.69 0.37
N LEU A 557 -16.68 -8.93 0.82
CA LEU A 557 -17.30 -10.24 0.92
C LEU A 557 -18.34 -10.40 -0.21
N HIS A 558 -18.32 -11.53 -0.92
CA HIS A 558 -19.30 -11.81 -1.97
C HIS A 558 -20.48 -12.65 -1.46
N ASP A 559 -21.63 -12.56 -2.15
CA ASP A 559 -22.89 -13.23 -1.76
C ASP A 559 -22.86 -14.77 -1.85
N GLY A 560 -21.78 -15.36 -2.38
CA GLY A 560 -21.54 -16.80 -2.43
C GLY A 560 -21.01 -17.38 -1.10
N ILE A 561 -20.58 -16.53 -0.17
CA ILE A 561 -20.11 -16.96 1.16
C ILE A 561 -21.32 -17.41 2.00
N THR A 562 -21.25 -18.66 2.49
CA THR A 562 -22.28 -19.27 3.33
C THR A 562 -21.89 -19.37 4.80
N SER A 563 -20.59 -19.33 5.10
CA SER A 563 -20.06 -19.46 6.46
C SER A 563 -18.82 -18.58 6.68
N ILE A 564 -18.81 -17.86 7.81
CA ILE A 564 -17.65 -17.17 8.37
C ILE A 564 -17.47 -17.75 9.78
N GLU A 565 -16.41 -18.52 9.99
CA GLU A 565 -16.21 -19.32 11.21
C GLU A 565 -15.57 -18.51 12.35
N GLU A 566 -15.27 -19.19 13.46
CA GLU A 566 -14.78 -18.58 14.70
C GLU A 566 -13.51 -17.72 14.47
N GLY A 567 -13.54 -16.47 14.94
CA GLY A 567 -12.39 -15.58 14.95
C GLY A 567 -11.84 -15.21 13.57
N ALA A 568 -12.55 -15.50 12.46
CA ALA A 568 -12.03 -15.39 11.09
C ALA A 568 -11.28 -14.08 10.81
N PHE A 569 -11.78 -12.95 11.36
CA PHE A 569 -11.18 -11.62 11.22
C PHE A 569 -10.89 -10.93 12.57
N THR A 570 -10.85 -11.66 13.69
CA THR A 570 -10.69 -11.02 15.01
C THR A 570 -9.44 -10.14 15.06
N SER A 571 -9.55 -8.95 15.63
CA SER A 571 -8.48 -7.97 15.81
C SER A 571 -7.81 -7.52 14.51
N THR A 572 -8.57 -7.44 13.41
CA THR A 572 -8.09 -6.95 12.10
C THR A 572 -8.67 -5.58 11.79
N SER A 573 -7.82 -4.58 11.56
CA SER A 573 -8.17 -3.15 11.63
C SER A 573 -8.89 -2.57 10.40
N PHE A 574 -9.84 -3.30 9.81
CA PHE A 574 -10.59 -2.83 8.64
C PHE A 574 -11.27 -1.47 8.88
N LYS A 575 -11.61 -0.79 7.77
CA LYS A 575 -12.31 0.49 7.76
C LYS A 575 -13.55 0.44 6.88
N GLY A 576 -14.47 1.35 7.12
CA GLY A 576 -15.72 1.46 6.37
C GLY A 576 -16.83 0.55 6.91
N GLU A 577 -17.90 0.44 6.13
CA GLU A 577 -19.06 -0.39 6.47
C GLU A 577 -18.78 -1.88 6.32
N LEU A 578 -19.31 -2.69 7.23
CA LEU A 578 -19.32 -4.14 7.11
C LEU A 578 -20.55 -4.60 6.32
N ILE A 579 -20.33 -5.02 5.07
CA ILE A 579 -21.37 -5.61 4.23
C ILE A 579 -21.33 -7.13 4.36
N LEU A 580 -22.28 -7.70 5.12
CA LEU A 580 -22.39 -9.14 5.28
C LEU A 580 -23.04 -9.80 4.03
N PRO A 581 -22.58 -10.99 3.61
CA PRO A 581 -23.18 -11.73 2.49
C PRO A 581 -24.66 -12.03 2.72
N ARG A 582 -25.49 -11.84 1.69
CA ARG A 582 -26.96 -12.04 1.78
C ARG A 582 -27.37 -13.46 2.18
N ASN A 583 -26.55 -14.45 1.80
CA ASN A 583 -26.81 -15.87 2.04
C ASN A 583 -26.05 -16.46 3.24
N LEU A 584 -25.40 -15.62 4.06
CA LEU A 584 -24.64 -16.06 5.22
C LEU A 584 -25.54 -16.80 6.21
N ALA A 585 -25.24 -18.09 6.45
CA ALA A 585 -26.00 -18.95 7.35
C ALA A 585 -25.26 -19.25 8.66
N ILE A 586 -23.93 -19.14 8.64
CA ILE A 586 -23.07 -19.38 9.81
C ILE A 586 -22.18 -18.16 10.03
N LEU A 587 -22.26 -17.57 11.22
CA LEU A 587 -21.37 -16.51 11.71
C LEU A 587 -20.78 -16.95 13.04
N GLY A 588 -19.49 -17.27 13.07
CA GLY A 588 -18.79 -17.82 14.23
C GLY A 588 -18.58 -16.83 15.38
N GLN A 589 -18.15 -17.37 16.52
CA GLN A 589 -17.78 -16.57 17.69
C GLN A 589 -16.60 -15.65 17.35
N ARG A 590 -16.59 -14.42 17.86
CA ARG A 590 -15.50 -13.44 17.66
C ARG A 590 -15.16 -13.14 16.18
N ALA A 591 -16.01 -13.51 15.22
CA ALA A 591 -15.70 -13.44 13.79
C ALA A 591 -15.21 -12.06 13.34
N PHE A 592 -15.79 -10.99 13.88
CA PHE A 592 -15.44 -9.59 13.59
C PHE A 592 -15.09 -8.80 14.87
N MET A 593 -14.64 -9.47 15.93
CA MET A 593 -14.29 -8.78 17.17
C MET A 593 -13.12 -7.81 16.92
N GLY A 594 -13.25 -6.54 17.31
CA GLY A 594 -12.17 -5.55 17.25
C GLY A 594 -11.74 -5.16 15.83
N CYS A 595 -12.69 -5.12 14.88
CA CYS A 595 -12.38 -4.86 13.46
C CYS A 595 -12.50 -3.39 13.01
N ASN A 596 -12.87 -2.47 13.90
CA ASN A 596 -12.98 -1.02 13.63
C ASN A 596 -13.97 -0.63 12.50
N PHE A 597 -14.98 -1.46 12.23
CA PHE A 597 -16.05 -1.15 11.28
C PHE A 597 -16.89 0.06 11.71
N SER A 598 -17.38 0.82 10.74
CA SER A 598 -18.22 2.01 10.91
C SER A 598 -19.57 1.91 10.20
N GLY A 599 -20.46 2.88 10.41
CA GLY A 599 -21.75 2.96 9.72
C GLY A 599 -22.81 2.01 10.28
N GLU A 600 -23.89 1.80 9.53
CA GLU A 600 -25.01 0.93 9.93
C GLU A 600 -24.70 -0.54 9.62
N LEU A 601 -24.84 -1.40 10.62
CA LEU A 601 -24.69 -2.85 10.45
C LEU A 601 -26.04 -3.50 10.09
N ARG A 602 -26.08 -4.23 8.98
CA ARG A 602 -27.24 -5.04 8.58
C ARG A 602 -26.97 -6.53 8.75
N ILE A 603 -27.74 -7.18 9.60
CA ILE A 603 -27.64 -8.63 9.84
C ILE A 603 -28.42 -9.38 8.74
N PRO A 604 -27.82 -10.38 8.08
CA PRO A 604 -28.51 -11.16 7.05
C PRO A 604 -29.61 -12.03 7.65
N SER A 605 -30.72 -12.18 6.93
CA SER A 605 -31.94 -12.81 7.44
C SER A 605 -31.85 -14.34 7.61
N LYS A 606 -30.81 -15.00 7.10
CA LYS A 606 -30.62 -16.46 7.25
C LYS A 606 -29.95 -16.88 8.56
N LEU A 607 -29.44 -15.94 9.35
CA LEU A 607 -28.87 -16.24 10.65
C LEU A 607 -29.99 -16.52 11.66
N GLU A 608 -29.79 -17.54 12.51
CA GLU A 608 -30.69 -17.86 13.64
C GLU A 608 -30.12 -17.37 14.98
N VAL A 609 -28.80 -17.22 15.06
CA VAL A 609 -28.07 -16.83 16.29
C VAL A 609 -26.99 -15.82 15.96
N ILE A 610 -26.87 -14.77 16.78
CA ILE A 610 -25.69 -13.91 16.80
C ILE A 610 -24.74 -14.47 17.85
N ASN A 611 -23.59 -14.99 17.40
CA ASN A 611 -22.67 -15.75 18.25
C ASN A 611 -21.85 -14.88 19.21
N GLU A 612 -21.19 -15.54 20.16
CA GLU A 612 -20.44 -14.89 21.24
C GLU A 612 -19.41 -13.89 20.68
N ALA A 613 -19.46 -12.65 21.17
CA ALA A 613 -18.54 -11.57 20.81
C ALA A 613 -18.35 -11.32 19.30
N ALA A 614 -19.30 -11.74 18.45
CA ALA A 614 -19.16 -11.70 17.00
C ALA A 614 -18.81 -10.31 16.45
N PHE A 615 -19.34 -9.24 17.06
CA PHE A 615 -19.13 -7.85 16.68
C PHE A 615 -18.56 -7.00 17.83
N ALA A 616 -18.06 -7.61 18.90
CA ALA A 616 -17.55 -6.87 20.06
C ALA A 616 -16.40 -5.93 19.67
N ASN A 617 -16.24 -4.81 20.39
CA ASN A 617 -15.19 -3.80 20.19
C ASN A 617 -15.19 -3.13 18.80
N ASN A 618 -16.35 -3.06 18.13
CA ASN A 618 -16.53 -2.21 16.95
C ASN A 618 -17.20 -0.90 17.38
N SER A 619 -16.39 0.03 17.87
CA SER A 619 -16.86 1.27 18.51
C SER A 619 -17.55 2.25 17.55
N ARG A 620 -17.33 2.12 16.24
CA ARG A 620 -17.81 3.07 15.22
C ARG A 620 -19.09 2.61 14.50
N ILE A 621 -19.62 1.44 14.83
CA ILE A 621 -20.95 1.00 14.36
C ILE A 621 -21.99 1.93 15.01
N LEU A 622 -22.81 2.57 14.18
CA LEU A 622 -23.76 3.60 14.60
C LEU A 622 -25.19 3.31 14.14
N GLY A 623 -26.14 4.13 14.61
CA GLY A 623 -27.55 4.05 14.21
C GLY A 623 -28.34 2.99 14.96
N ILE A 624 -29.52 2.64 14.41
CA ILE A 624 -30.43 1.65 14.99
C ILE A 624 -30.11 0.28 14.40
N LEU A 625 -29.78 -0.69 15.25
CA LEU A 625 -29.55 -2.07 14.83
C LEU A 625 -30.89 -2.82 14.79
N GLU A 626 -31.31 -3.14 13.57
CA GLU A 626 -32.47 -4.00 13.31
C GLU A 626 -32.04 -5.47 13.32
N ILE A 627 -32.57 -6.24 14.27
CA ILE A 627 -32.32 -7.68 14.39
C ILE A 627 -33.41 -8.42 13.58
N PRO A 628 -33.04 -9.25 12.58
CA PRO A 628 -34.01 -9.92 11.71
C PRO A 628 -34.93 -10.92 12.43
N ASP A 629 -36.13 -11.10 11.86
CA ASP A 629 -37.23 -11.98 12.34
C ASP A 629 -36.88 -13.47 12.53
N ASN A 630 -35.73 -13.94 12.04
CA ASN A 630 -35.28 -15.33 12.19
C ASN A 630 -34.29 -15.51 13.35
N ILE A 631 -33.83 -14.43 13.98
CA ILE A 631 -32.90 -14.51 15.10
C ILE A 631 -33.66 -14.91 16.37
N ILE A 632 -33.21 -16.01 16.98
CA ILE A 632 -33.78 -16.59 18.21
C ILE A 632 -32.94 -16.17 19.43
N SER A 633 -31.63 -15.97 19.25
CA SER A 633 -30.73 -15.61 20.35
C SER A 633 -29.60 -14.67 19.95
N ILE A 634 -29.28 -13.75 20.87
CA ILE A 634 -28.07 -12.94 20.86
C ILE A 634 -27.17 -13.45 21.99
N SER A 635 -25.99 -13.97 21.66
CA SER A 635 -25.09 -14.62 22.61
C SER A 635 -24.28 -13.63 23.46
N SER A 636 -23.51 -14.17 24.40
CA SER A 636 -22.67 -13.40 25.31
C SER A 636 -21.75 -12.42 24.58
N ALA A 637 -21.65 -11.18 25.06
CA ALA A 637 -20.78 -10.12 24.54
C ALA A 637 -20.92 -9.78 23.04
N ALA A 638 -21.97 -10.25 22.33
CA ALA A 638 -22.10 -10.15 20.87
C ALA A 638 -21.79 -8.75 20.28
N PHE A 639 -22.21 -7.69 20.95
CA PHE A 639 -22.03 -6.27 20.59
C PHE A 639 -21.35 -5.48 21.71
N SER A 640 -20.65 -6.14 22.65
CA SER A 640 -19.97 -5.47 23.75
C SER A 640 -19.01 -4.40 23.24
N TYR A 641 -19.00 -3.21 23.84
CA TYR A 641 -18.22 -2.04 23.45
C TYR A 641 -18.51 -1.48 22.04
N CYS A 642 -19.69 -1.74 21.47
CA CYS A 642 -20.22 -0.96 20.35
C CYS A 642 -20.80 0.37 20.85
N VAL A 643 -19.90 1.29 21.23
CA VAL A 643 -20.24 2.51 21.98
C VAL A 643 -21.12 3.50 21.22
N SER A 644 -21.04 3.52 19.88
CA SER A 644 -21.81 4.45 19.02
C SER A 644 -23.18 3.93 18.58
N LEU A 645 -23.58 2.73 18.99
CA LEU A 645 -24.89 2.18 18.62
C LEU A 645 -26.01 2.95 19.31
N GLU A 646 -26.99 3.47 18.56
CA GLU A 646 -27.99 4.43 19.03
C GLU A 646 -29.31 3.77 19.51
N GLY A 647 -29.67 2.61 18.93
CA GLY A 647 -30.89 1.91 19.31
C GLY A 647 -30.98 0.48 18.80
N LEU A 648 -31.97 -0.26 19.31
CA LEU A 648 -32.21 -1.67 18.96
C LEU A 648 -33.66 -1.90 18.56
N ILE A 649 -33.87 -2.69 17.50
CA ILE A 649 -35.15 -3.30 17.18
C ILE A 649 -34.98 -4.81 17.28
N LEU A 650 -35.56 -5.40 18.32
CA LEU A 650 -35.53 -6.84 18.59
C LEU A 650 -36.80 -7.50 18.01
N PRO A 651 -36.66 -8.61 17.27
CA PRO A 651 -37.77 -9.22 16.54
C PRO A 651 -38.72 -9.94 17.50
N LYS A 652 -39.90 -10.31 16.97
CA LYS A 652 -40.87 -11.15 17.70
C LYS A 652 -40.35 -12.55 18.06
N SER A 653 -39.34 -13.05 17.34
CA SER A 653 -38.76 -14.39 17.48
C SER A 653 -37.71 -14.49 18.58
N ILE A 654 -37.26 -13.37 19.15
CA ILE A 654 -36.14 -13.37 20.08
C ILE A 654 -36.53 -14.02 21.42
N GLU A 655 -35.77 -15.03 21.83
CA GLU A 655 -36.00 -15.77 23.06
C GLU A 655 -34.96 -15.47 24.14
N ASN A 656 -33.70 -15.20 23.75
CA ASN A 656 -32.57 -15.11 24.69
C ASN A 656 -31.59 -13.98 24.36
N ILE A 657 -31.21 -13.18 25.36
CA ILE A 657 -30.15 -12.17 25.30
C ILE A 657 -29.07 -12.50 26.33
N GLY A 658 -27.90 -12.91 25.84
CA GLY A 658 -26.77 -13.41 26.63
C GLY A 658 -26.07 -12.36 27.49
N SER A 659 -25.20 -12.84 28.39
CA SER A 659 -24.46 -11.99 29.32
C SER A 659 -23.61 -10.96 28.60
N SER A 660 -23.59 -9.72 29.09
CA SER A 660 -22.83 -8.62 28.48
C SER A 660 -23.07 -8.38 26.98
N ALA A 661 -24.16 -8.90 26.38
CA ALA A 661 -24.41 -8.83 24.94
C ALA A 661 -24.28 -7.40 24.36
N PHE A 662 -24.71 -6.39 25.11
CA PHE A 662 -24.61 -4.97 24.80
C PHE A 662 -23.90 -4.21 25.94
N GLU A 663 -22.92 -4.85 26.58
CA GLU A 663 -22.13 -4.21 27.62
C GLU A 663 -21.39 -2.99 27.07
N ASN A 664 -21.46 -1.86 27.78
CA ASN A 664 -20.84 -0.58 27.44
C ASN A 664 -21.26 -0.01 26.08
N CYS A 665 -22.44 -0.38 25.57
CA CYS A 665 -23.09 0.31 24.45
C CYS A 665 -23.74 1.62 24.91
N PHE A 666 -22.92 2.60 25.29
CA PHE A 666 -23.39 3.86 25.91
C PHE A 666 -24.33 4.69 25.04
N GLY A 667 -24.26 4.55 23.72
CA GLY A 667 -25.12 5.25 22.76
C GLY A 667 -26.58 4.79 22.74
N ILE A 668 -26.91 3.60 23.29
CA ILE A 668 -28.26 3.04 23.17
C ILE A 668 -29.25 3.90 23.97
N GLY A 669 -30.11 4.59 23.24
CA GLY A 669 -31.18 5.43 23.76
C GLY A 669 -32.59 4.97 23.38
N SER A 670 -32.73 3.86 22.65
CA SER A 670 -34.02 3.28 22.28
C SER A 670 -33.93 1.76 22.15
N ILE A 671 -34.95 1.06 22.67
CA ILE A 671 -35.15 -0.38 22.48
C ILE A 671 -36.62 -0.63 22.17
N VAL A 672 -36.90 -1.18 20.99
CA VAL A 672 -38.19 -1.73 20.62
C VAL A 672 -38.05 -3.25 20.61
N CYS A 673 -38.83 -3.96 21.43
CA CYS A 673 -38.87 -5.41 21.43
C CYS A 673 -40.24 -5.90 20.98
N GLN A 674 -40.31 -6.49 19.79
CA GLN A 674 -41.56 -6.90 19.16
C GLN A 674 -42.14 -8.22 19.72
N SER A 675 -41.43 -8.88 20.64
CA SER A 675 -41.90 -10.13 21.25
C SER A 675 -43.03 -9.87 22.24
N THR A 676 -44.08 -10.70 22.17
CA THR A 676 -45.16 -10.68 23.17
C THR A 676 -44.78 -11.40 24.46
N ILE A 677 -43.65 -12.11 24.49
CA ILE A 677 -43.13 -12.82 25.66
C ILE A 677 -41.75 -12.23 25.96
N PRO A 678 -41.48 -11.70 27.17
CA PRO A 678 -40.18 -11.14 27.52
C PRO A 678 -39.05 -12.14 27.25
N PRO A 679 -38.09 -11.82 26.36
CA PRO A 679 -36.93 -12.66 26.13
C PRO A 679 -36.16 -12.85 27.43
N TYR A 680 -35.66 -14.05 27.68
CA TYR A 680 -34.84 -14.30 28.84
C TYR A 680 -33.53 -13.49 28.74
N MET A 681 -33.29 -12.65 29.73
CA MET A 681 -32.12 -11.78 29.76
C MET A 681 -31.13 -12.27 30.81
N PHE A 682 -29.93 -12.62 30.36
CA PHE A 682 -28.84 -13.03 31.24
C PHE A 682 -28.21 -11.82 31.96
N THR A 683 -27.54 -12.08 33.08
CA THR A 683 -26.87 -11.04 33.88
C THR A 683 -25.95 -10.19 33.02
N SER A 684 -25.90 -8.88 33.28
CA SER A 684 -25.07 -7.86 32.61
C SER A 684 -25.36 -7.57 31.13
N ALA A 685 -26.39 -8.17 30.51
CA ALA A 685 -26.69 -8.00 29.07
C ALA A 685 -26.65 -6.54 28.59
N PHE A 686 -27.16 -5.59 29.38
CA PHE A 686 -27.16 -4.15 29.09
C PHE A 686 -26.39 -3.33 30.13
N ASN A 687 -25.31 -3.88 30.71
CA ASN A 687 -24.46 -3.08 31.60
C ASN A 687 -23.88 -1.88 30.85
N GLY A 688 -23.86 -0.70 31.48
CA GLY A 688 -23.44 0.54 30.85
C GLY A 688 -24.52 1.24 30.01
N VAL A 689 -25.59 0.55 29.60
CA VAL A 689 -26.75 1.21 28.96
C VAL A 689 -27.54 1.98 30.02
N ALA A 690 -27.96 3.20 29.69
CA ALA A 690 -28.67 4.07 30.60
C ALA A 690 -30.15 3.70 30.73
N LYS A 691 -30.44 2.62 31.48
CA LYS A 691 -31.78 2.01 31.67
C LYS A 691 -32.87 2.95 32.21
N ASP A 692 -32.46 4.10 32.75
CA ASP A 692 -33.36 5.13 33.26
C ASP A 692 -33.72 6.19 32.22
N ASN A 693 -32.98 6.29 31.11
CA ASN A 693 -33.01 7.43 30.19
C ASN A 693 -34.06 7.32 29.08
N PHE A 694 -34.62 6.14 28.82
CA PHE A 694 -35.64 5.92 27.79
C PHE A 694 -36.68 4.88 28.19
N THR A 695 -37.72 4.75 27.36
CA THR A 695 -38.78 3.74 27.50
C THR A 695 -38.46 2.54 26.61
N VAL A 696 -38.51 1.34 27.15
CA VAL A 696 -38.52 0.11 26.34
C VAL A 696 -39.94 -0.09 25.81
N GLU A 697 -40.07 -0.16 24.49
CA GLU A 697 -41.36 -0.35 23.82
C GLU A 697 -41.57 -1.84 23.52
N VAL A 698 -42.72 -2.37 23.94
CA VAL A 698 -43.10 -3.79 23.80
C VAL A 698 -44.57 -3.91 23.44
N PRO A 699 -45.08 -4.96 22.78
CA PRO A 699 -46.51 -5.09 22.46
C PRO A 699 -47.43 -4.76 23.64
N GLU A 700 -48.54 -4.03 23.40
CA GLU A 700 -49.47 -3.56 24.45
C GLU A 700 -49.89 -4.69 25.40
N SER A 701 -50.14 -5.88 24.86
CA SER A 701 -50.53 -7.06 25.63
C SER A 701 -49.44 -7.60 26.57
N ALA A 702 -48.18 -7.24 26.35
CA ALA A 702 -47.01 -7.80 27.05
C ALA A 702 -46.38 -6.86 28.08
N VAL A 703 -46.84 -5.60 28.18
CA VAL A 703 -46.22 -4.58 29.05
C VAL A 703 -46.10 -5.05 30.50
N ALA A 704 -47.16 -5.63 31.07
CA ALA A 704 -47.16 -6.13 32.44
C ALA A 704 -46.16 -7.28 32.66
N ASP A 705 -45.98 -8.14 31.65
CA ASP A 705 -45.04 -9.25 31.71
C ASP A 705 -43.60 -8.73 31.69
N TYR A 706 -43.27 -7.77 30.83
CA TYR A 706 -41.93 -7.15 30.79
C TYR A 706 -41.58 -6.38 32.06
N GLN A 707 -42.54 -5.70 32.69
CA GLN A 707 -42.31 -4.96 33.95
C GLN A 707 -41.94 -5.87 35.12
N THR A 708 -42.29 -7.15 35.07
CA THR A 708 -41.98 -8.13 36.11
C THR A 708 -40.86 -9.10 35.72
N ALA A 709 -40.54 -9.21 34.44
CA ALA A 709 -39.48 -10.08 33.94
C ALA A 709 -38.10 -9.65 34.47
N VAL A 710 -37.34 -10.63 34.96
CA VAL A 710 -36.01 -10.42 35.54
C VAL A 710 -35.09 -9.76 34.52
N GLY A 711 -34.42 -8.69 34.94
CA GLY A 711 -33.55 -7.89 34.12
C GLY A 711 -34.32 -6.81 33.34
N TRP A 712 -35.42 -7.14 32.67
CA TRP A 712 -36.25 -6.14 31.98
C TRP A 712 -36.84 -5.13 32.97
N ASN A 713 -37.20 -5.61 34.17
CA ASN A 713 -37.63 -4.79 35.30
C ASN A 713 -36.57 -3.79 35.83
N GLU A 714 -35.32 -3.87 35.36
CA GLU A 714 -34.29 -2.86 35.65
C GLU A 714 -34.47 -1.60 34.80
N PHE A 715 -35.21 -1.67 33.68
CA PHE A 715 -35.62 -0.50 32.91
C PHE A 715 -36.80 0.17 33.61
N LYS A 716 -36.61 1.44 34.00
CA LYS A 716 -37.63 2.18 34.77
C LYS A 716 -38.92 2.43 34.00
N ARG A 717 -38.88 2.41 32.67
CA ARG A 717 -40.01 2.73 31.79
C ARG A 717 -40.16 1.63 30.75
N ILE A 718 -41.30 0.92 30.80
CA ILE A 718 -41.71 -0.06 29.81
C ILE A 718 -43.15 0.26 29.41
N GLY A 719 -43.41 0.40 28.11
CA GLY A 719 -44.70 0.81 27.56
C GLY A 719 -45.10 0.00 26.33
N ALA A 720 -46.40 0.05 26.01
CA ALA A 720 -46.97 -0.57 24.83
C ALA A 720 -46.30 -0.01 23.56
N HIS A 721 -46.05 -0.81 22.54
CA HIS A 721 -45.61 -0.37 21.23
C HIS A 721 -46.85 -0.17 20.37
N HIS A 722 -47.04 1.04 19.88
CA HIS A 722 -48.07 1.36 18.89
C HIS A 722 -47.40 2.06 17.71
N GLU A 723 -48.00 1.99 16.51
CA GLU A 723 -47.50 2.81 15.41
C GLU A 723 -47.95 4.26 15.63
N LEU A 724 -47.15 5.03 16.37
CA LEU A 724 -47.22 6.47 16.40
C LEU A 724 -45.78 6.95 16.30
N ILE A 725 -45.40 7.52 15.16
CA ILE A 725 -44.02 7.92 14.87
C ILE A 725 -44.04 9.34 14.35
N CYS A 726 -43.31 10.23 15.03
CA CYS A 726 -42.98 11.57 14.53
C CYS A 726 -41.65 11.53 13.76
N ARG A 727 -41.62 12.08 12.54
CA ARG A 727 -40.40 12.22 11.73
C ARG A 727 -40.25 13.67 11.25
N PRO A 728 -39.11 14.34 11.49
CA PRO A 728 -38.03 13.91 12.37
C PRO A 728 -38.49 13.86 13.84
N ALA A 729 -37.80 13.04 14.65
CA ALA A 729 -38.04 12.97 16.10
C ALA A 729 -37.34 14.11 16.87
N LEU A 730 -36.58 14.95 16.16
CA LEU A 730 -35.79 16.05 16.70
C LEU A 730 -36.02 17.31 15.86
N ALA A 731 -36.19 18.45 16.53
CA ALA A 731 -36.27 19.76 15.93
C ALA A 731 -35.34 20.73 16.68
N ASN A 732 -34.26 21.13 16.02
CA ASN A 732 -33.28 22.05 16.58
C ASN A 732 -33.46 23.46 16.00
N ALA A 733 -33.28 24.48 16.84
CA ALA A 733 -33.35 25.88 16.46
C ALA A 733 -32.31 26.74 17.23
N LEU A 734 -31.96 27.87 16.65
CA LEU A 734 -31.26 28.96 17.35
C LEU A 734 -32.27 29.95 17.94
N ASN A 735 -31.81 31.04 18.55
CA ASN A 735 -32.64 32.03 19.25
C ASN A 735 -33.80 32.61 18.44
N THR A 736 -33.70 32.69 17.12
CA THR A 736 -34.74 33.32 16.31
C THR A 736 -35.96 32.44 16.16
N ARG A 737 -37.13 33.10 16.07
CA ARG A 737 -38.38 32.43 15.71
C ARG A 737 -38.23 31.73 14.36
N CYS A 738 -38.52 30.43 14.30
CA CYS A 738 -38.41 29.65 13.07
C CYS A 738 -39.54 28.62 12.95
N THR A 739 -39.62 27.96 11.79
CA THR A 739 -40.56 26.85 11.56
C THR A 739 -39.83 25.59 11.10
N ARG A 740 -40.43 24.43 11.40
CA ARG A 740 -39.98 23.08 11.04
C ARG A 740 -41.18 22.24 10.59
N TYR A 741 -40.94 21.24 9.75
CA TYR A 741 -41.98 20.30 9.31
C TYR A 741 -41.81 18.98 10.05
N LEU A 742 -42.93 18.42 10.53
CA LEU A 742 -43.02 17.11 11.16
C LEU A 742 -44.01 16.26 10.39
N ILE A 743 -43.71 14.98 10.20
CA ILE A 743 -44.62 13.97 9.67
C ILE A 743 -44.97 13.05 10.82
N LEU A 744 -46.24 13.04 11.21
CA LEU A 744 -46.77 12.08 12.16
C LEU A 744 -47.41 10.91 11.40
N ASN A 745 -46.94 9.70 11.62
CA ASN A 745 -47.60 8.47 11.17
C ASN A 745 -48.23 7.79 12.38
N ALA A 746 -49.55 7.62 12.35
CA ALA A 746 -50.32 6.96 13.39
C ALA A 746 -51.09 5.75 12.84
N GLU A 747 -51.26 4.68 13.62
CA GLU A 747 -52.22 3.58 13.35
C GLU A 747 -53.68 4.00 13.52
N GLY A 748 -53.93 5.16 14.15
CA GLY A 748 -55.26 5.68 14.45
C GLY A 748 -55.32 7.20 14.52
N ASP A 749 -56.32 7.71 15.23
CA ASP A 749 -56.43 9.15 15.55
C ASP A 749 -55.40 9.53 16.60
N TRP A 750 -54.87 10.74 16.54
CA TRP A 750 -53.87 11.25 17.47
C TRP A 750 -54.21 12.67 17.92
N GLU A 751 -53.69 13.08 19.08
CA GLU A 751 -53.80 14.42 19.66
C GLU A 751 -52.47 14.87 20.28
N VAL A 752 -52.25 16.18 20.41
CA VAL A 752 -51.09 16.73 21.12
C VAL A 752 -51.41 16.73 22.61
N GLU A 753 -50.71 15.91 23.38
CA GLU A 753 -50.83 15.84 24.83
C GLU A 753 -50.18 17.05 25.51
N SER A 754 -48.98 17.41 25.05
CA SER A 754 -48.28 18.59 25.55
C SER A 754 -47.36 19.19 24.50
N ILE A 755 -47.14 20.49 24.62
CA ILE A 755 -46.25 21.27 23.76
C ILE A 755 -45.61 22.36 24.64
N PRO A 756 -44.32 22.68 24.45
CA PRO A 756 -43.70 23.79 25.17
C PRO A 756 -44.46 25.10 24.88
N ASP A 757 -44.58 25.98 25.87
CA ASP A 757 -45.27 27.27 25.76
C ASP A 757 -44.65 28.22 24.72
N TRP A 758 -43.38 27.98 24.36
CA TRP A 758 -42.64 28.64 23.29
C TRP A 758 -42.70 27.88 21.94
N CYS A 759 -43.62 26.93 21.79
CA CYS A 759 -43.85 26.19 20.55
C CYS A 759 -45.34 26.18 20.17
N SER A 760 -45.65 26.11 18.88
CA SER A 760 -47.01 25.87 18.38
C SER A 760 -47.00 24.95 17.14
N LEU A 761 -48.11 24.24 16.90
CA LEU A 761 -48.29 23.36 15.74
C LEU A 761 -49.45 23.83 14.87
N SER A 762 -49.39 23.56 13.57
CA SER A 762 -50.49 23.85 12.63
C SER A 762 -51.78 23.09 12.93
N SER A 763 -51.69 21.92 13.57
CA SER A 763 -52.82 21.19 14.13
C SER A 763 -52.40 20.49 15.42
N THR A 764 -53.32 20.38 16.38
CA THR A 764 -53.14 19.66 17.64
C THR A 764 -53.85 18.32 17.67
N SER A 765 -54.45 17.88 16.56
CA SER A 765 -55.01 16.54 16.39
C SER A 765 -55.04 16.13 14.91
N GLY A 766 -55.14 14.84 14.64
CA GLY A 766 -55.21 14.32 13.28
C GLY A 766 -55.45 12.81 13.26
N SER A 767 -55.27 12.20 12.09
CA SER A 767 -55.40 10.75 11.91
C SER A 767 -54.38 10.25 10.90
N LYS A 768 -53.94 9.00 11.04
CA LYS A 768 -53.02 8.35 10.08
C LYS A 768 -51.75 9.16 9.84
N LYS A 769 -51.36 9.32 8.56
CA LYS A 769 -50.21 10.13 8.13
C LYS A 769 -50.61 11.59 7.99
N THR A 770 -50.08 12.46 8.85
CA THR A 770 -50.35 13.91 8.86
C THR A 770 -49.04 14.69 8.81
N GLU A 771 -48.98 15.75 8.01
CA GLU A 771 -47.89 16.73 8.01
C GLU A 771 -48.25 17.91 8.91
N LEU A 772 -47.31 18.33 9.77
CA LEU A 772 -47.47 19.39 10.76
C LEU A 772 -46.38 20.44 10.58
N THR A 773 -46.75 21.71 10.76
CA THR A 773 -45.80 22.82 10.84
C THR A 773 -45.59 23.18 12.30
N LEU A 774 -44.39 22.92 12.82
CA LEU A 774 -43.92 23.37 14.12
C LEU A 774 -43.39 24.80 14.01
N THR A 775 -43.91 25.73 14.81
CA THR A 775 -43.36 27.06 15.02
C THR A 775 -42.67 27.12 16.38
N ILE A 776 -41.40 27.51 16.39
CA ILE A 776 -40.58 27.70 17.59
C ILE A 776 -40.45 29.21 17.80
N ASP A 777 -40.89 29.72 18.95
CA ASP A 777 -40.84 31.15 19.26
C ASP A 777 -39.42 31.64 19.56
N GLU A 778 -39.23 32.95 19.49
CA GLU A 778 -37.93 33.60 19.76
C GLU A 778 -37.49 33.39 21.22
N MET A 779 -36.18 33.19 21.43
CA MET A 779 -35.51 33.13 22.73
C MET A 779 -34.56 34.31 22.88
N PRO A 780 -34.61 35.09 23.98
CA PRO A 780 -33.71 36.22 24.19
C PRO A 780 -32.23 35.83 24.11
N LYS A 781 -31.41 36.64 23.43
CA LYS A 781 -29.95 36.47 23.34
C LYS A 781 -29.28 36.68 24.71
N GLY A 782 -28.21 35.94 24.99
CA GLY A 782 -27.45 36.03 26.25
C GLY A 782 -28.03 35.20 27.40
N THR A 783 -28.86 34.21 27.06
CA THR A 783 -29.39 33.23 27.99
C THR A 783 -28.38 32.10 28.16
N THR A 784 -27.79 31.96 29.35
CA THR A 784 -26.73 30.96 29.59
C THR A 784 -27.19 29.50 29.53
N GLU A 785 -28.51 29.25 29.47
CA GLU A 785 -29.08 27.91 29.45
C GLU A 785 -29.92 27.69 28.18
N ARG A 786 -29.64 26.58 27.47
CA ARG A 786 -30.52 26.10 26.40
C ARG A 786 -31.92 25.89 26.95
N ARG A 787 -32.96 26.24 26.20
CA ARG A 787 -34.30 25.74 26.51
C ARG A 787 -34.61 24.51 25.66
N SER A 788 -35.17 23.50 26.28
CA SER A 788 -35.54 22.26 25.61
C SER A 788 -36.85 21.78 26.17
N GLY A 789 -37.65 21.19 25.28
CA GLY A 789 -38.96 20.68 25.62
C GLY A 789 -39.32 19.56 24.67
N GLU A 790 -40.45 18.92 24.93
CA GLU A 790 -40.93 17.80 24.14
C GLU A 790 -42.33 18.14 23.66
N ILE A 791 -42.56 17.99 22.36
CA ILE A 791 -43.91 17.93 21.83
C ILE A 791 -44.33 16.48 21.95
N ILE A 792 -45.31 16.22 22.80
CA ILE A 792 -45.81 14.87 23.05
C ILE A 792 -47.09 14.71 22.24
N PHE A 793 -47.04 13.83 21.25
CA PHE A 793 -48.22 13.38 20.51
C PHE A 793 -48.71 12.09 21.15
N ARG A 794 -50.01 11.96 21.32
CA ARG A 794 -50.68 10.80 21.89
C ARG A 794 -51.60 10.16 20.86
N LEU A 795 -51.65 8.85 20.84
CA LEU A 795 -52.67 8.11 20.10
C LEU A 795 -53.98 8.16 20.90
N LYS A 796 -55.06 8.62 20.28
CA LYS A 796 -56.34 8.88 20.96
C LYS A 796 -56.87 7.61 21.63
N ASP A 797 -57.43 7.76 22.83
CA ASP A 797 -57.96 6.65 23.66
C ASP A 797 -56.90 5.58 24.06
N LYS A 798 -55.61 5.87 23.89
CA LYS A 798 -54.48 5.02 24.25
C LYS A 798 -53.47 5.79 25.11
N ASP A 799 -52.80 5.09 26.01
CA ASP A 799 -51.69 5.65 26.80
C ASP A 799 -50.36 5.46 26.05
N TYR A 800 -50.33 5.90 24.79
CA TYR A 800 -49.16 5.79 23.92
C TYR A 800 -48.82 7.11 23.28
N THR A 801 -47.54 7.45 23.33
CA THR A 801 -47.05 8.72 22.84
C THR A 801 -45.80 8.54 21.99
N THR A 802 -45.65 9.42 20.99
CA THR A 802 -44.36 9.70 20.38
C THR A 802 -44.03 11.14 20.69
N LYS A 803 -42.74 11.46 20.66
CA LYS A 803 -42.29 12.83 20.86
C LYS A 803 -41.49 13.38 19.70
N CYS A 804 -41.56 14.69 19.56
CA CYS A 804 -40.52 15.47 18.89
C CYS A 804 -39.79 16.26 19.97
N SER A 805 -38.52 15.95 20.21
CA SER A 805 -37.69 16.77 21.08
C SER A 805 -37.38 18.09 20.38
N VAL A 806 -37.67 19.20 21.04
CA VAL A 806 -37.40 20.54 20.53
C VAL A 806 -36.33 21.17 21.41
N SER A 807 -35.24 21.60 20.80
CA SER A 807 -34.17 22.29 21.49
C SER A 807 -33.89 23.62 20.81
N GLN A 808 -33.82 24.66 21.62
CA GLN A 808 -33.44 25.99 21.18
C GLN A 808 -32.19 26.43 21.94
N TYR A 809 -31.17 26.82 21.19
CA TYR A 809 -29.85 27.15 21.71
C TYR A 809 -29.61 28.65 21.63
N ASP A 810 -28.93 29.19 22.65
CA ASP A 810 -28.46 30.57 22.64
C ASP A 810 -27.21 30.66 21.76
N TYR A 811 -27.22 31.60 20.83
CA TYR A 811 -26.12 31.90 19.95
C TYR A 811 -26.17 33.37 19.52
N GLN A 812 -24.98 33.94 19.34
CA GLN A 812 -24.84 35.35 19.02
C GLN A 812 -25.45 35.73 17.66
N TYR A 813 -25.53 34.76 16.72
CA TYR A 813 -26.09 34.94 15.39
C TYR A 813 -27.41 34.17 15.22
N SER A 814 -28.31 34.78 14.46
CA SER A 814 -29.63 34.25 14.14
C SER A 814 -29.56 33.16 13.07
N GLU A 815 -30.58 32.29 12.99
CA GLU A 815 -30.72 31.39 11.84
C GLU A 815 -30.84 32.21 10.55
N ASP A 816 -30.15 31.76 9.50
CA ASP A 816 -29.99 32.45 8.22
C ASP A 816 -29.30 33.84 8.31
N GLU A 817 -28.73 34.23 9.46
CA GLU A 817 -27.99 35.50 9.59
C GLU A 817 -26.74 35.48 8.72
N ILE A 818 -26.50 36.59 8.00
CA ILE A 818 -25.34 36.76 7.13
C ILE A 818 -24.23 37.45 7.91
N ILE A 819 -23.04 36.87 7.87
CA ILE A 819 -21.87 37.34 8.59
C ILE A 819 -20.79 37.70 7.59
N THR A 820 -20.23 38.90 7.73
CA THR A 820 -19.03 39.29 6.98
C THR A 820 -17.82 39.12 7.88
N LEU A 821 -16.99 38.14 7.56
CA LEU A 821 -15.77 37.80 8.29
C LEU A 821 -14.61 38.72 7.91
N GLN A 822 -14.56 39.15 6.65
CA GLN A 822 -13.53 40.04 6.13
C GLN A 822 -14.13 40.95 5.06
N LYS A 823 -13.70 42.22 5.03
CA LYS A 823 -13.97 43.14 3.92
C LYS A 823 -12.68 43.43 3.17
N ALA A 824 -12.77 43.45 1.85
CA ALA A 824 -11.67 43.85 1.00
C ALA A 824 -11.30 45.32 1.26
N THR A 825 -10.01 45.61 1.22
CA THR A 825 -9.44 46.97 1.28
C THR A 825 -8.80 47.39 -0.05
N LYS A 826 -8.73 46.47 -1.02
CA LYS A 826 -8.19 46.67 -2.37
C LYS A 826 -9.20 46.23 -3.44
N GLY A 827 -8.99 46.71 -4.67
CA GLY A 827 -9.87 46.49 -5.81
C GLY A 827 -10.86 47.64 -6.05
N ASN A 828 -10.94 48.07 -7.31
CA ASN A 828 -11.82 49.13 -7.79
C ASN A 828 -13.30 48.73 -7.84
N ASN A 829 -13.59 47.42 -7.89
CA ASN A 829 -14.95 46.88 -7.96
C ASN A 829 -15.56 46.50 -6.59
N GLY A 830 -14.98 46.96 -5.47
CA GLY A 830 -15.52 46.72 -4.14
C GLY A 830 -15.16 45.36 -3.51
N GLY A 831 -14.15 44.68 -4.05
CA GLY A 831 -13.64 43.40 -3.55
C GLY A 831 -14.26 42.16 -4.18
N ILE A 832 -13.59 41.02 -4.02
CA ILE A 832 -13.96 39.73 -4.61
C ILE A 832 -14.64 38.88 -3.54
N ASN A 833 -15.81 38.32 -3.84
CA ASN A 833 -16.59 37.59 -2.83
C ASN A 833 -16.18 36.12 -2.73
N LEU A 834 -15.85 35.69 -1.52
CA LEU A 834 -15.80 34.28 -1.11
C LEU A 834 -16.93 34.03 -0.13
N VAL A 835 -17.73 32.99 -0.39
CA VAL A 835 -18.87 32.62 0.46
C VAL A 835 -18.66 31.22 1.00
N PHE A 836 -18.43 31.12 2.31
CA PHE A 836 -18.27 29.86 3.03
C PHE A 836 -19.59 29.48 3.70
N LEU A 837 -20.18 28.37 3.28
CA LEU A 837 -21.41 27.82 3.86
C LEU A 837 -21.10 26.43 4.38
N GLY A 838 -21.55 26.07 5.58
CA GLY A 838 -21.55 24.68 6.00
C GLY A 838 -22.91 24.02 5.81
N ASP A 839 -22.91 22.70 5.71
CA ASP A 839 -24.13 21.87 5.68
C ASP A 839 -23.99 20.66 6.61
N GLY A 840 -25.10 20.17 7.14
CA GLY A 840 -25.08 19.13 8.17
C GLY A 840 -24.64 19.61 9.56
N TYR A 841 -24.62 20.92 9.81
CA TYR A 841 -24.45 21.49 11.15
C TYR A 841 -25.82 21.82 11.72
N ASN A 842 -26.21 21.13 12.79
CA ASN A 842 -27.46 21.44 13.47
C ASN A 842 -27.29 22.62 14.43
N ALA A 843 -28.38 23.06 15.08
CA ALA A 843 -28.31 24.23 15.98
C ALA A 843 -27.38 24.02 17.18
N LYS A 844 -27.20 22.78 17.64
CA LYS A 844 -26.24 22.44 18.71
C LYS A 844 -24.81 22.64 18.22
N ASP A 845 -24.47 22.08 17.06
CA ASP A 845 -23.13 22.22 16.47
C ASP A 845 -22.76 23.70 16.27
N ILE A 846 -23.74 24.52 15.90
CA ILE A 846 -23.54 25.96 15.73
C ILE A 846 -23.35 26.66 17.09
N ALA A 847 -24.19 26.37 18.07
CA ALA A 847 -24.15 26.98 19.39
C ALA A 847 -22.90 26.61 20.20
N GLU A 848 -22.41 25.38 20.04
CA GLU A 848 -21.16 24.90 20.65
C GLU A 848 -19.91 25.49 19.95
N GLY A 849 -20.10 26.18 18.82
CA GLY A 849 -19.03 26.88 18.10
C GLY A 849 -18.40 26.06 16.98
N ASN A 850 -18.72 24.77 16.85
CA ASN A 850 -18.13 23.86 15.85
C ASN A 850 -18.28 24.39 14.42
N TYR A 851 -19.45 24.96 14.09
CA TYR A 851 -19.69 25.59 12.79
C TYR A 851 -18.72 26.74 12.53
N MET A 852 -18.64 27.71 13.45
CA MET A 852 -17.76 28.87 13.28
C MET A 852 -16.29 28.52 13.33
N GLU A 853 -15.90 27.56 14.14
CA GLU A 853 -14.55 27.03 14.15
C GLU A 853 -14.18 26.41 12.78
N ALA A 854 -15.07 25.59 12.20
CA ALA A 854 -14.85 24.99 10.89
C ALA A 854 -14.76 26.05 9.78
N ILE A 855 -15.69 27.01 9.73
CA ILE A 855 -15.67 28.11 8.76
C ILE A 855 -14.38 28.92 8.90
N GLN A 856 -14.01 29.35 10.11
CA GLN A 856 -12.82 30.16 10.34
C GLN A 856 -11.53 29.42 9.98
N LYS A 857 -11.40 28.15 10.39
CA LYS A 857 -10.26 27.30 10.02
C LYS A 857 -10.11 27.21 8.50
N GLN A 858 -11.20 26.96 7.79
CA GLN A 858 -11.17 26.85 6.33
C GLN A 858 -10.85 28.18 5.65
N VAL A 859 -11.36 29.31 6.16
CA VAL A 859 -10.96 30.64 5.68
C VAL A 859 -9.45 30.83 5.82
N GLU A 860 -8.88 30.51 6.98
CA GLU A 860 -7.43 30.64 7.18
C GLU A 860 -6.64 29.67 6.29
N HIS A 861 -7.09 28.41 6.13
CA HIS A 861 -6.45 27.44 5.24
C HIS A 861 -6.45 27.89 3.78
N PHE A 862 -7.55 28.49 3.30
CA PHE A 862 -7.63 29.04 1.94
C PHE A 862 -6.62 30.18 1.72
N PHE A 863 -6.47 31.07 2.71
CA PHE A 863 -5.51 32.19 2.63
C PHE A 863 -4.10 31.84 3.07
N ALA A 864 -3.81 30.60 3.47
CA ALA A 864 -2.49 30.17 3.93
C ALA A 864 -1.52 29.79 2.79
N ILE A 865 -1.94 29.93 1.53
CA ILE A 865 -1.17 29.56 0.34
C ILE A 865 -1.07 30.77 -0.62
N GLU A 866 0.11 30.97 -1.21
CA GLU A 866 0.32 32.02 -2.22
C GLU A 866 -0.35 31.65 -3.55
N PRO A 867 -1.03 32.58 -4.25
CA PRO A 867 -0.99 34.02 -4.03
C PRO A 867 -2.08 34.55 -3.08
N TYR A 868 -2.96 33.69 -2.55
CA TYR A 868 -4.07 34.15 -1.70
C TYR A 868 -3.55 34.84 -0.43
N THR A 869 -2.44 34.37 0.14
CA THR A 869 -1.76 35.05 1.25
C THR A 869 -1.45 36.51 0.92
N THR A 870 -0.74 36.78 -0.18
CA THR A 870 -0.33 38.14 -0.56
C THR A 870 -1.51 39.01 -1.01
N TYR A 871 -2.54 38.41 -1.60
CA TYR A 871 -3.70 39.12 -2.14
C TYR A 871 -4.95 39.05 -1.26
N ARG A 872 -4.82 38.65 0.01
CA ARG A 872 -5.95 38.52 0.96
C ARG A 872 -6.83 39.77 1.05
N ASP A 873 -6.21 40.96 0.99
CA ASP A 873 -6.87 42.27 1.05
C ASP A 873 -7.85 42.56 -0.11
N TYR A 874 -7.85 41.75 -1.17
CA TYR A 874 -8.78 41.89 -2.31
C TYR A 874 -10.11 41.17 -2.08
N PHE A 875 -10.23 40.34 -1.03
CA PHE A 875 -11.37 39.47 -0.84
C PHE A 875 -12.30 39.95 0.26
N ASN A 876 -13.60 39.98 -0.05
CA ASN A 876 -14.68 39.95 0.92
C ASN A 876 -14.95 38.49 1.30
N VAL A 877 -14.95 38.17 2.58
CA VAL A 877 -15.25 36.82 3.07
C VAL A 877 -16.56 36.86 3.81
N HIS A 878 -17.51 36.08 3.33
CA HIS A 878 -18.84 35.97 3.91
C HIS A 878 -19.11 34.53 4.34
N THR A 879 -19.93 34.41 5.39
CA THR A 879 -20.61 33.18 5.74
C THR A 879 -22.04 33.53 6.12
N ALA A 880 -22.84 32.52 6.41
CA ALA A 880 -24.16 32.69 6.98
C ALA A 880 -24.39 31.58 8.02
N ILE A 881 -25.53 31.55 8.70
CA ILE A 881 -25.88 30.49 9.67
C ILE A 881 -26.98 29.55 9.12
N PRO A 882 -26.64 28.65 8.17
CA PRO A 882 -27.55 27.63 7.65
C PRO A 882 -27.72 26.49 8.66
N VAL A 883 -28.82 26.53 9.43
CA VAL A 883 -29.12 25.47 10.41
C VAL A 883 -29.67 24.23 9.70
N SER A 884 -29.00 23.09 9.84
CA SER A 884 -29.50 21.76 9.42
C SER A 884 -30.37 21.13 10.51
N LEU A 885 -31.24 20.19 10.13
CA LEU A 885 -32.06 19.46 11.11
C LEU A 885 -31.20 18.47 11.89
N GLU A 886 -30.37 17.72 11.16
CA GLU A 886 -29.48 16.70 11.69
C GLU A 886 -28.01 17.12 11.58
N SER A 887 -27.19 16.54 12.47
CA SER A 887 -25.74 16.67 12.41
C SER A 887 -25.17 15.59 11.48
N GLY A 888 -24.12 15.94 10.73
CA GLY A 888 -23.43 15.01 9.84
C GLY A 888 -23.96 14.98 8.41
N ILE A 889 -23.23 14.27 7.54
CA ILE A 889 -23.59 14.05 6.13
C ILE A 889 -23.88 12.57 5.89
N GLY A 890 -25.00 12.29 5.22
CA GLY A 890 -25.44 10.96 4.88
C GLY A 890 -25.00 10.50 3.48
N THR A 891 -25.21 9.21 3.17
CA THR A 891 -25.09 8.68 1.79
C THR A 891 -26.44 8.59 1.11
N VAL A 892 -26.48 8.22 -0.18
CA VAL A 892 -27.72 7.87 -0.89
C VAL A 892 -28.56 6.78 -0.20
N ASN A 893 -27.95 5.96 0.67
CA ASN A 893 -28.62 4.90 1.41
C ASN A 893 -28.83 5.22 2.90
N THR A 894 -28.08 6.19 3.45
CA THR A 894 -28.16 6.67 4.84
C THR A 894 -28.55 8.14 4.83
N ILE A 895 -29.83 8.41 4.56
CA ILE A 895 -30.34 9.77 4.34
C ILE A 895 -30.21 10.61 5.61
N ARG A 896 -29.60 11.80 5.49
CA ARG A 896 -29.58 12.85 6.52
C ARG A 896 -30.28 14.10 5.99
N TYR A 897 -31.10 14.74 6.82
CA TYR A 897 -31.83 15.95 6.45
C TYR A 897 -31.00 17.22 6.72
N THR A 898 -30.13 17.54 5.77
CA THR A 898 -29.28 18.74 5.82
C THR A 898 -29.96 19.95 5.14
N LYS A 899 -29.49 21.17 5.40
CA LYS A 899 -30.08 22.41 4.88
C LYS A 899 -30.04 22.48 3.34
N PHE A 900 -28.96 21.98 2.74
CA PHE A 900 -28.74 22.03 1.29
C PHE A 900 -28.81 20.65 0.62
N GLU A 901 -29.32 19.62 1.30
CA GLU A 901 -29.42 18.25 0.77
C GLU A 901 -28.07 17.66 0.34
N THR A 902 -26.99 18.02 1.05
CA THR A 902 -25.65 17.50 0.80
C THR A 902 -25.58 16.01 1.16
N THR A 903 -25.12 15.18 0.22
CA THR A 903 -25.01 13.72 0.41
C THR A 903 -23.87 13.10 -0.39
N PHE A 904 -23.29 12.02 0.12
CA PHE A 904 -22.34 11.17 -0.61
C PHE A 904 -23.04 10.27 -1.63
N THR A 905 -22.48 10.20 -2.84
CA THR A 905 -23.08 9.50 -3.99
C THR A 905 -22.48 8.11 -4.24
N SER A 906 -21.15 8.02 -4.30
CA SER A 906 -20.37 6.77 -4.43
C SER A 906 -18.89 7.08 -4.20
N GLY A 907 -18.19 6.24 -3.43
CA GLY A 907 -16.82 6.55 -3.01
C GLY A 907 -16.78 7.87 -2.24
N VAL A 908 -16.04 8.85 -2.74
CA VAL A 908 -15.84 10.14 -2.07
C VAL A 908 -16.63 11.30 -2.71
N GLY A 909 -17.47 11.03 -3.72
CA GLY A 909 -18.18 12.08 -4.46
C GLY A 909 -19.37 12.69 -3.71
N LEU A 910 -19.40 14.03 -3.59
CA LEU A 910 -20.48 14.79 -2.96
C LEU A 910 -21.41 15.47 -3.99
N LYS A 911 -22.67 15.66 -3.60
CA LYS A 911 -23.64 16.49 -4.32
C LYS A 911 -24.53 17.24 -3.33
N CYS A 912 -25.17 18.32 -3.77
CA CYS A 912 -26.21 19.02 -3.00
C CYS A 912 -27.30 19.59 -3.92
N ASN A 913 -28.26 20.31 -3.36
CA ASN A 913 -29.24 21.09 -4.11
C ASN A 913 -28.65 22.45 -4.52
N HIS A 914 -28.14 22.51 -5.75
CA HIS A 914 -27.45 23.71 -6.26
C HIS A 914 -28.35 24.96 -6.25
N GLU A 915 -29.60 24.85 -6.71
CA GLU A 915 -30.52 25.99 -6.72
C GLU A 915 -30.70 26.57 -5.30
N ALA A 916 -30.82 25.71 -4.29
CA ALA A 916 -30.91 26.14 -2.90
C ALA A 916 -29.65 26.89 -2.45
N VAL A 917 -28.46 26.36 -2.74
CA VAL A 917 -27.18 27.00 -2.39
C VAL A 917 -27.00 28.35 -3.07
N PHE A 918 -27.23 28.43 -4.39
CA PHE A 918 -27.09 29.67 -5.15
C PHE A 918 -28.10 30.74 -4.72
N ASN A 919 -29.36 30.37 -4.52
CA ASN A 919 -30.38 31.30 -4.00
C ASN A 919 -30.05 31.77 -2.59
N TYR A 920 -29.43 30.91 -1.77
CA TYR A 920 -29.01 31.27 -0.44
C TYR A 920 -27.84 32.25 -0.46
N ALA A 921 -26.85 32.04 -1.33
CA ALA A 921 -25.74 32.97 -1.54
C ALA A 921 -26.22 34.35 -2.01
N LEU A 922 -27.25 34.42 -2.87
CA LEU A 922 -27.86 35.69 -3.33
C LEU A 922 -28.54 36.51 -2.21
N LYS A 923 -28.75 35.93 -1.00
CA LYS A 923 -29.20 36.70 0.15
C LYS A 923 -28.08 37.60 0.70
N ILE A 924 -26.81 37.27 0.44
CA ILE A 924 -25.65 38.04 0.88
C ILE A 924 -25.58 39.34 0.07
N PRO A 925 -25.64 40.54 0.69
CA PRO A 925 -25.79 41.80 -0.05
C PRO A 925 -24.71 42.09 -1.09
N ALA A 926 -23.51 41.54 -0.92
CA ALA A 926 -22.40 41.70 -1.87
C ALA A 926 -22.49 40.77 -3.09
N VAL A 927 -23.34 39.75 -3.06
CA VAL A 927 -23.48 38.74 -4.11
C VAL A 927 -24.75 39.02 -4.92
N THR A 928 -24.59 39.26 -6.21
CA THR A 928 -25.68 39.50 -7.16
C THR A 928 -25.63 38.48 -8.28
N LYS A 929 -26.70 38.37 -9.09
CA LYS A 929 -26.70 37.46 -10.23
C LYS A 929 -25.62 37.81 -11.26
N GLU A 930 -25.32 39.10 -11.39
CA GLU A 930 -24.33 39.64 -12.34
C GLU A 930 -22.89 39.36 -11.93
N ASN A 931 -22.61 39.23 -10.63
CA ASN A 931 -21.26 38.96 -10.11
C ASN A 931 -21.07 37.54 -9.56
N LEU A 932 -22.07 36.67 -9.68
CA LEU A 932 -22.00 35.29 -9.18
C LEU A 932 -20.95 34.46 -9.91
N ASN A 933 -20.66 34.76 -11.17
CA ASN A 933 -19.57 34.13 -11.93
C ASN A 933 -18.16 34.64 -11.55
N GLN A 934 -18.09 35.59 -10.62
CA GLN A 934 -16.87 36.11 -9.99
C GLN A 934 -16.86 35.84 -8.48
N THR A 935 -17.90 35.19 -7.96
CA THR A 935 -18.06 34.79 -6.57
C THR A 935 -17.76 33.30 -6.46
N LEU A 936 -16.90 32.91 -5.51
CA LEU A 936 -16.67 31.49 -5.21
C LEU A 936 -17.54 31.07 -4.03
N LEU A 937 -18.37 30.05 -4.25
CA LEU A 937 -19.11 29.38 -3.18
C LEU A 937 -18.32 28.16 -2.70
N ILE A 938 -18.18 28.04 -1.38
CA ILE A 938 -17.43 26.96 -0.73
C ILE A 938 -18.38 26.30 0.28
N MET A 939 -18.76 25.07 0.00
CA MET A 939 -19.52 24.22 0.90
C MET A 939 -18.56 23.48 1.83
N ILE A 940 -18.79 23.55 3.13
CA ILE A 940 -18.04 22.81 4.16
C ILE A 940 -19.02 21.82 4.79
N PRO A 941 -19.13 20.60 4.25
CA PRO A 941 -19.97 19.57 4.87
C PRO A 941 -19.46 19.22 6.28
N ASN A 942 -20.37 18.98 7.23
CA ASN A 942 -20.06 18.47 8.56
C ASN A 942 -19.67 16.98 8.48
N SER A 943 -18.49 16.71 7.94
CA SER A 943 -17.91 15.38 7.87
C SER A 943 -16.39 15.47 7.98
N THR A 944 -15.80 14.47 8.62
CA THR A 944 -14.35 14.26 8.71
C THR A 944 -13.83 13.32 7.62
N ASP A 945 -14.72 12.77 6.79
CA ASP A 945 -14.35 11.89 5.69
C ASP A 945 -13.80 12.69 4.51
N TYR A 946 -12.90 12.05 3.77
CA TYR A 946 -12.39 12.57 2.51
C TYR A 946 -13.49 12.63 1.43
N GLY A 947 -13.56 13.73 0.67
CA GLY A 947 -14.56 13.87 -0.39
C GLY A 947 -14.60 15.20 -1.13
N GLY A 948 -13.44 15.78 -1.46
CA GLY A 948 -13.37 17.01 -2.22
C GLY A 948 -13.89 16.85 -3.66
N ILE A 949 -14.66 17.84 -4.11
CA ILE A 949 -15.02 18.00 -5.51
C ILE A 949 -15.38 19.46 -5.79
N CYS A 950 -15.02 19.95 -6.97
CA CYS A 950 -15.39 21.27 -7.44
C CYS A 950 -16.29 21.18 -8.69
N GLU A 951 -17.47 21.77 -8.62
CA GLU A 951 -18.36 21.91 -9.77
C GLU A 951 -18.27 23.33 -10.34
N MET A 952 -18.12 23.43 -11.66
CA MET A 952 -17.96 24.68 -12.39
C MET A 952 -18.96 24.77 -13.53
N TRP A 953 -19.53 25.96 -13.77
CA TRP A 953 -20.46 26.22 -14.86
C TRP A 953 -19.81 27.10 -15.92
N SER A 954 -20.19 26.92 -17.19
CA SER A 954 -19.60 27.64 -18.34
C SER A 954 -19.74 29.16 -18.27
N ASP A 955 -20.65 29.70 -17.45
CA ASP A 955 -20.79 31.14 -17.21
C ASP A 955 -19.71 31.71 -16.27
N GLY A 956 -18.95 30.84 -15.60
CA GLY A 956 -17.85 31.14 -14.68
C GLY A 956 -18.16 30.83 -13.20
N SER A 957 -19.43 30.58 -12.85
CA SER A 957 -19.81 30.23 -11.48
C SER A 957 -19.20 28.91 -11.03
N ALA A 958 -18.93 28.77 -9.73
CA ALA A 958 -18.37 27.56 -9.13
C ALA A 958 -18.82 27.32 -7.70
N LEU A 959 -18.89 26.04 -7.34
CA LEU A 959 -19.20 25.52 -6.00
C LEU A 959 -18.17 24.43 -5.65
N ALA A 960 -17.36 24.66 -4.64
CA ALA A 960 -16.38 23.69 -4.14
C ALA A 960 -16.89 23.03 -2.86
N PHE A 961 -16.80 21.70 -2.75
CA PHE A 961 -17.06 20.96 -1.53
C PHE A 961 -15.75 20.66 -0.81
N CYS A 962 -15.60 21.14 0.41
CA CYS A 962 -14.39 21.06 1.21
C CYS A 962 -14.72 20.53 2.62
N PRO A 963 -14.99 19.22 2.78
CA PRO A 963 -15.22 18.62 4.10
C PRO A 963 -14.02 18.82 5.04
N MET A 964 -14.27 18.71 6.34
CA MET A 964 -13.25 18.85 7.39
C MET A 964 -12.42 17.57 7.55
N SER A 965 -11.88 17.07 6.44
CA SER A 965 -11.11 15.83 6.36
C SER A 965 -10.03 15.76 7.44
N THR A 966 -10.00 14.66 8.18
CA THR A 966 -8.97 14.36 9.20
C THR A 966 -7.89 13.39 8.70
N ASP A 967 -7.85 13.11 7.40
CA ASP A 967 -6.78 12.32 6.79
C ASP A 967 -5.41 12.98 6.98
N ASP A 968 -4.33 12.27 6.66
CA ASP A 968 -2.99 12.86 6.76
C ASP A 968 -2.82 13.97 5.72
N TYR A 969 -2.14 15.04 6.13
CA TYR A 969 -1.70 16.09 5.21
C TYR A 969 -0.90 15.49 4.05
N PRO A 970 -1.20 15.83 2.77
CA PRO A 970 -2.03 16.96 2.33
C PRO A 970 -3.51 16.63 1.99
N TYR A 971 -4.02 15.47 2.37
CA TYR A 971 -5.42 15.07 2.10
C TYR A 971 -6.42 15.51 3.16
N ASP A 972 -5.92 16.21 4.18
CA ASP A 972 -6.73 16.83 5.21
C ASP A 972 -7.46 18.09 4.71
N ALA A 973 -8.24 18.69 5.61
CA ALA A 973 -8.97 19.92 5.35
C ALA A 973 -8.12 21.07 4.76
N ARG A 974 -6.80 21.13 5.01
CA ARG A 974 -5.91 22.20 4.50
C ARG A 974 -5.65 22.04 3.02
N GLY A 975 -5.15 20.88 2.60
CA GLY A 975 -4.84 20.66 1.20
C GLY A 975 -6.09 20.56 0.35
N LEU A 976 -7.19 20.04 0.89
CA LEU A 976 -8.45 19.90 0.18
C LEU A 976 -9.06 21.26 -0.22
N ILE A 977 -9.13 22.22 0.70
CA ILE A 977 -9.68 23.53 0.36
C ILE A 977 -8.78 24.31 -0.60
N GLN A 978 -7.47 24.15 -0.46
CA GLN A 978 -6.53 24.77 -1.37
C GLN A 978 -6.76 24.19 -2.76
N HIS A 979 -6.78 22.87 -2.91
CA HIS A 979 -7.01 22.21 -4.18
C HIS A 979 -8.38 22.56 -4.81
N GLU A 980 -9.48 22.27 -4.11
CA GLU A 980 -10.84 22.33 -4.66
C GLU A 980 -11.33 23.77 -4.81
N ALA A 981 -11.22 24.57 -3.74
CA ALA A 981 -11.73 25.94 -3.73
C ALA A 981 -10.72 26.91 -4.34
N GLY A 982 -9.46 26.84 -3.94
CA GLY A 982 -8.41 27.71 -4.49
C GLY A 982 -8.08 27.36 -5.93
N GLY A 983 -7.72 26.12 -6.20
CA GLY A 983 -7.22 25.66 -7.50
C GLY A 983 -8.29 25.64 -8.57
N HIS A 984 -9.29 24.76 -8.40
CA HIS A 984 -10.40 24.65 -9.34
C HIS A 984 -11.37 25.83 -9.22
N GLY A 985 -11.95 26.04 -8.04
CA GLY A 985 -13.08 26.95 -7.84
C GLY A 985 -12.77 28.39 -8.25
N PHE A 986 -11.71 28.96 -7.67
CA PHE A 986 -11.25 30.30 -7.99
C PHE A 986 -10.29 30.32 -9.18
N GLY A 987 -9.19 29.55 -9.11
CA GLY A 987 -8.10 29.59 -10.09
C GLY A 987 -8.54 29.16 -11.49
N LYS A 988 -9.55 28.29 -11.60
CA LYS A 988 -9.96 27.61 -12.83
C LYS A 988 -8.82 26.77 -13.41
N LEU A 989 -8.04 26.14 -12.53
CA LEU A 989 -6.91 25.29 -12.88
C LEU A 989 -7.40 23.86 -13.15
N GLY A 990 -6.68 23.14 -14.00
CA GLY A 990 -6.95 21.72 -14.28
C GLY A 990 -6.07 20.82 -13.43
N ASP A 991 -6.48 19.57 -13.26
CA ASP A 991 -5.69 18.60 -12.51
C ASP A 991 -4.38 18.26 -13.18
N GLU A 992 -3.34 18.10 -12.35
CA GLU A 992 -2.01 17.69 -12.78
C GLU A 992 -1.70 16.23 -12.42
N TYR A 993 -2.63 15.52 -11.76
CA TYR A 993 -2.46 14.10 -11.45
C TYR A 993 -2.33 13.25 -12.71
N ILE A 994 -1.77 12.06 -12.51
CA ILE A 994 -1.63 11.03 -13.53
C ILE A 994 -2.19 9.74 -12.96
N TYR A 995 -3.23 9.19 -13.60
CA TYR A 995 -3.80 7.89 -13.28
C TYR A 995 -3.49 6.86 -14.36
N HIS A 996 -3.40 7.31 -15.61
CA HIS A 996 -3.30 6.46 -16.79
C HIS A 996 -1.96 6.64 -17.49
N ASN A 997 -1.32 5.51 -17.81
CA ASN A 997 -0.18 5.46 -18.70
C ASN A 997 -0.63 5.40 -20.17
N ALA A 998 -1.26 6.47 -20.66
CA ALA A 998 -1.81 6.56 -22.01
C ALA A 998 -1.73 8.00 -22.55
N PHE A 999 -1.71 8.12 -23.89
CA PHE A 999 -1.99 9.40 -24.54
C PHE A 999 -3.45 9.77 -24.32
N ILE A 1000 -3.71 11.02 -23.94
CA ILE A 1000 -5.08 11.53 -23.72
C ILE A 1000 -6.01 11.31 -24.93
N ASP A 1001 -5.49 11.38 -26.16
CA ASP A 1001 -6.28 11.18 -27.40
C ASP A 1001 -6.61 9.72 -27.73
N PHE A 1002 -5.89 8.76 -27.13
CA PHE A 1002 -5.98 7.33 -27.45
C PHE A 1002 -6.40 6.48 -26.23
N CYS A 1003 -6.87 7.13 -25.17
CA CYS A 1003 -7.33 6.46 -23.97
C CYS A 1003 -8.80 6.06 -24.15
N ASP A 1004 -9.08 4.75 -24.08
CA ASP A 1004 -10.44 4.18 -24.23
C ASP A 1004 -11.16 4.00 -22.87
N CYS A 1005 -10.67 4.67 -21.81
CA CYS A 1005 -11.24 4.58 -20.47
C CYS A 1005 -12.68 5.15 -20.45
N MET A 1006 -13.55 4.67 -19.55
CA MET A 1006 -14.83 5.35 -19.24
C MET A 1006 -14.78 6.18 -17.94
N CYS A 1007 -13.67 6.10 -17.18
CA CYS A 1007 -13.55 6.62 -15.82
C CYS A 1007 -12.85 8.00 -15.71
N CYS A 1008 -12.49 8.63 -16.83
CA CYS A 1008 -11.62 9.79 -16.88
C CYS A 1008 -12.06 10.79 -17.96
N ALA A 1009 -11.80 12.06 -17.73
CA ALA A 1009 -12.01 13.13 -18.71
C ALA A 1009 -10.93 13.08 -19.79
N HIS A 1010 -11.31 13.28 -21.06
CA HIS A 1010 -10.40 13.20 -22.22
C HIS A 1010 -10.27 14.55 -22.93
N THR A 1011 -9.63 14.54 -24.10
CA THR A 1011 -9.34 15.71 -24.95
C THR A 1011 -10.56 16.61 -25.21
N SER A 1012 -11.76 16.06 -25.32
CA SER A 1012 -12.98 16.86 -25.51
C SER A 1012 -13.30 17.73 -24.30
N GLU A 1013 -13.17 17.20 -23.09
CA GLU A 1013 -13.43 17.94 -21.85
C GLU A 1013 -12.34 18.96 -21.58
N PHE A 1014 -11.07 18.58 -21.83
CA PHE A 1014 -9.94 19.50 -21.78
C PHE A 1014 -10.13 20.70 -22.71
N ASN A 1015 -10.47 20.45 -23.98
CA ASN A 1015 -10.68 21.51 -24.97
C ASN A 1015 -11.91 22.37 -24.65
N ASN A 1016 -12.96 21.78 -24.09
CA ASN A 1016 -14.11 22.54 -23.60
C ASN A 1016 -13.70 23.49 -22.47
N ALA A 1017 -12.90 23.03 -21.50
CA ALA A 1017 -12.36 23.88 -20.43
C ALA A 1017 -11.51 25.02 -21.01
N LYS A 1018 -10.59 24.71 -21.93
CA LYS A 1018 -9.74 25.70 -22.61
C LYS A 1018 -10.55 26.74 -23.37
N SER A 1019 -11.67 26.36 -24.00
CA SER A 1019 -12.56 27.28 -24.71
C SER A 1019 -13.21 28.33 -23.79
N ASN A 1020 -13.30 28.03 -22.48
CA ASN A 1020 -13.78 28.96 -21.45
C ASN A 1020 -12.64 29.80 -20.81
N GLY A 1021 -11.40 29.66 -21.29
CA GLY A 1021 -10.22 30.35 -20.74
C GLY A 1021 -9.76 29.76 -19.40
N TRP A 1022 -9.90 28.43 -19.23
CA TRP A 1022 -9.48 27.69 -18.04
C TRP A 1022 -8.27 26.79 -18.33
N TYR A 1023 -7.71 26.21 -17.26
CA TYR A 1023 -6.62 25.22 -17.29
C TYR A 1023 -5.31 25.78 -17.85
N ASP A 1024 -4.99 27.05 -17.59
CA ASP A 1024 -3.73 27.68 -18.03
C ASP A 1024 -2.47 26.96 -17.51
N ASN A 1025 -2.59 26.17 -16.44
CA ASN A 1025 -1.53 25.31 -15.92
C ASN A 1025 -1.24 24.05 -16.75
N LEU A 1026 -2.07 23.76 -17.77
CA LEU A 1026 -1.93 22.59 -18.64
C LEU A 1026 -1.90 22.97 -20.13
N SER A 1027 -1.28 22.12 -20.95
CA SER A 1027 -1.19 22.28 -22.41
C SER A 1027 -1.28 20.93 -23.13
N LEU A 1028 -1.85 20.87 -24.34
CA LEU A 1028 -1.78 19.68 -25.21
C LEU A 1028 -0.58 19.72 -26.19
N THR A 1029 0.26 20.76 -26.11
CA THR A 1029 1.50 20.90 -26.87
C THR A 1029 2.68 21.05 -25.92
N GLY A 1030 3.74 20.27 -26.17
CA GLY A 1030 5.00 20.33 -25.43
C GLY A 1030 6.04 21.26 -26.06
N LYS A 1031 5.61 22.18 -26.94
CA LYS A 1031 6.53 23.14 -27.58
C LYS A 1031 6.67 24.38 -26.70
N MET A 1032 7.90 24.71 -26.34
CA MET A 1032 8.27 25.83 -25.44
C MET A 1032 7.67 27.19 -25.78
N HIS A 1033 7.44 27.47 -27.06
CA HIS A 1033 6.88 28.76 -27.48
C HIS A 1033 5.36 28.73 -27.70
N GLU A 1034 4.69 27.61 -27.45
CA GLU A 1034 3.23 27.45 -27.64
C GLU A 1034 2.49 27.18 -26.31
N VAL A 1035 3.20 26.87 -25.22
CA VAL A 1035 2.57 26.67 -23.89
C VAL A 1035 2.15 28.00 -23.26
N PRO A 1036 1.08 28.04 -22.43
CA PRO A 1036 0.61 29.27 -21.77
C PRO A 1036 1.63 29.98 -20.87
N TRP A 1037 2.68 29.27 -20.42
CA TRP A 1037 3.75 29.79 -19.55
C TRP A 1037 5.07 30.05 -20.29
N SER A 1038 5.05 30.16 -21.62
CA SER A 1038 6.28 30.31 -22.42
C SER A 1038 7.16 31.49 -22.02
N HIS A 1039 6.56 32.57 -21.49
CA HIS A 1039 7.29 33.75 -21.00
C HIS A 1039 8.02 33.50 -19.69
N LEU A 1040 7.60 32.54 -18.87
CA LEU A 1040 8.23 32.19 -17.60
C LEU A 1040 9.45 31.27 -17.80
N ILE A 1041 9.46 30.44 -18.86
CA ILE A 1041 10.55 29.47 -19.14
C ILE A 1041 11.90 30.18 -19.28
N PHE A 1042 11.93 31.36 -19.90
CA PHE A 1042 13.16 32.10 -20.20
C PHE A 1042 13.36 33.34 -19.31
N ASP A 1043 12.46 33.63 -18.38
CA ASP A 1043 12.63 34.72 -17.44
C ASP A 1043 13.58 34.28 -16.32
N GLU A 1044 14.70 34.99 -16.12
CA GLU A 1044 15.75 34.64 -15.15
C GLU A 1044 15.24 34.45 -13.71
N ARG A 1045 14.05 34.97 -13.38
CA ARG A 1045 13.43 34.87 -12.05
C ARG A 1045 12.63 33.57 -11.84
N TYR A 1046 12.38 32.83 -12.91
CA TYR A 1046 11.55 31.61 -12.92
C TYR A 1046 12.17 30.44 -13.70
N SER A 1047 13.16 30.69 -14.56
CA SER A 1047 13.79 29.70 -15.42
C SER A 1047 14.55 28.60 -14.67
N ASP A 1048 14.73 28.77 -13.35
CA ASP A 1048 15.29 27.77 -12.45
C ASP A 1048 14.31 26.63 -12.11
N ARG A 1049 13.01 26.85 -12.28
CA ARG A 1049 11.95 25.91 -11.86
C ARG A 1049 10.87 25.65 -12.92
N VAL A 1050 10.58 26.63 -13.79
CA VAL A 1050 9.54 26.54 -14.82
C VAL A 1050 10.11 25.95 -16.11
N ASP A 1051 9.52 24.84 -16.57
CA ASP A 1051 9.88 24.18 -17.83
C ASP A 1051 8.63 23.47 -18.42
N ILE A 1052 8.82 22.44 -19.23
CA ILE A 1052 7.76 21.60 -19.79
C ILE A 1052 7.90 20.19 -19.22
N TYR A 1053 6.89 19.76 -18.48
CA TYR A 1053 6.79 18.42 -17.93
C TYR A 1053 5.60 17.73 -18.56
N GLU A 1054 5.82 16.57 -19.21
CA GLU A 1054 4.72 15.75 -19.73
C GLU A 1054 4.03 15.01 -18.58
N GLY A 1055 2.70 14.97 -18.64
CA GLY A 1055 1.84 14.35 -17.66
C GLY A 1055 0.95 15.36 -16.92
N GLY A 1056 -0.35 15.06 -16.89
CA GLY A 1056 -1.37 15.87 -16.26
C GLY A 1056 -2.76 15.49 -16.77
N PHE A 1057 -3.80 16.00 -16.14
CA PHE A 1057 -5.19 15.71 -16.49
C PHE A 1057 -5.48 14.21 -16.58
N MET A 1058 -5.01 13.46 -15.58
CA MET A 1058 -5.10 12.00 -15.43
C MET A 1058 -4.25 11.17 -16.39
N HIS A 1059 -3.52 11.77 -17.32
CA HIS A 1059 -2.79 11.06 -18.37
C HIS A 1059 -1.30 11.39 -18.29
N ASN A 1060 -0.44 10.38 -18.46
CA ASN A 1060 1.00 10.61 -18.45
C ASN A 1060 1.55 11.08 -19.81
N ARG A 1061 0.76 11.03 -20.89
CA ARG A 1061 1.18 11.39 -22.25
C ARG A 1061 0.19 12.31 -22.95
N GLY A 1062 0.70 13.26 -23.74
CA GLY A 1062 -0.11 14.18 -24.55
C GLY A 1062 -0.73 15.37 -23.79
N VAL A 1063 -0.38 15.56 -22.51
CA VAL A 1063 -0.71 16.74 -21.70
C VAL A 1063 0.56 17.19 -21.01
N PHE A 1064 0.79 18.49 -20.90
CA PHE A 1064 2.00 19.09 -20.35
C PHE A 1064 1.66 20.10 -19.25
N ARG A 1065 2.55 20.26 -18.28
CA ARG A 1065 2.47 21.22 -17.16
C ARG A 1065 3.79 21.98 -16.99
N SER A 1066 3.77 23.08 -16.24
CA SER A 1066 4.89 24.01 -16.16
C SER A 1066 5.96 23.66 -15.12
N GLU A 1067 5.62 22.83 -14.14
CA GLU A 1067 6.48 22.46 -13.00
C GLU A 1067 6.21 20.99 -12.61
N GLN A 1068 7.16 20.37 -11.90
CA GLN A 1068 7.06 18.95 -11.54
C GLN A 1068 5.90 18.64 -10.60
N THR A 1069 5.55 19.57 -9.72
CA THR A 1069 4.48 19.41 -8.74
C THR A 1069 3.80 20.75 -8.46
N SER A 1070 2.53 20.68 -8.10
CA SER A 1070 1.76 21.79 -7.55
C SER A 1070 0.63 21.25 -6.67
N CYS A 1071 -0.15 22.15 -6.07
CA CYS A 1071 -1.38 21.85 -5.34
C CYS A 1071 -2.33 21.03 -6.24
N MET A 1072 -2.33 21.30 -7.55
CA MET A 1072 -3.15 20.60 -8.54
C MET A 1072 -2.69 19.16 -8.81
N ASN A 1073 -1.54 18.74 -8.27
CA ASN A 1073 -0.98 17.40 -8.43
C ASN A 1073 -1.11 16.52 -7.17
N ASN A 1074 -1.17 17.09 -5.97
CA ASN A 1074 -1.21 16.31 -4.73
C ASN A 1074 -1.57 17.14 -3.49
N ASN A 1075 -2.36 18.22 -3.63
CA ASN A 1075 -2.87 19.05 -2.53
C ASN A 1075 -1.82 19.74 -1.65
N ILE A 1076 -0.55 19.73 -2.04
CA ILE A 1076 0.53 20.43 -1.32
C ILE A 1076 0.27 21.94 -1.29
N PRO A 1077 0.89 22.71 -0.37
CA PRO A 1077 0.56 24.11 -0.14
C PRO A 1077 1.32 25.00 -1.12
N TYR A 1078 1.32 24.64 -2.40
CA TYR A 1078 2.15 25.26 -3.42
C TYR A 1078 1.49 25.20 -4.80
N TYR A 1079 1.03 26.32 -5.34
CA TYR A 1079 0.70 26.42 -6.77
C TYR A 1079 1.95 26.67 -7.60
N SER A 1080 2.06 26.10 -8.80
CA SER A 1080 3.12 26.44 -9.76
C SER A 1080 3.08 27.93 -10.16
N ALA A 1081 4.17 28.49 -10.65
CA ALA A 1081 4.30 29.89 -11.04
C ALA A 1081 3.21 30.32 -12.03
N ILE A 1082 2.91 29.52 -13.05
CA ILE A 1082 1.80 29.81 -13.99
C ILE A 1082 0.44 29.76 -13.29
N SER A 1083 0.27 28.86 -12.33
CA SER A 1083 -0.97 28.76 -11.55
C SER A 1083 -1.15 30.02 -10.69
N ARG A 1084 -0.10 30.46 -9.99
CA ARG A 1084 -0.10 31.72 -9.21
C ARG A 1084 -0.35 32.92 -10.11
N GLU A 1085 0.31 33.01 -11.26
CA GLU A 1085 0.10 34.09 -12.22
C GLU A 1085 -1.34 34.12 -12.74
N SER A 1086 -1.90 32.96 -13.07
CA SER A 1086 -3.29 32.83 -13.55
C SER A 1086 -4.30 33.24 -12.48
N ILE A 1087 -4.07 32.83 -11.22
CA ILE A 1087 -4.88 33.26 -10.08
C ILE A 1087 -4.77 34.79 -9.89
N VAL A 1088 -3.57 35.38 -9.97
CA VAL A 1088 -3.38 36.83 -9.82
C VAL A 1088 -4.01 37.62 -10.97
N LYS A 1089 -3.89 37.15 -12.21
CA LYS A 1089 -4.61 37.72 -13.37
C LYS A 1089 -6.11 37.76 -13.11
N ARG A 1090 -6.66 36.69 -12.53
CA ARG A 1090 -8.08 36.61 -12.18
C ARG A 1090 -8.46 37.53 -11.03
N ILE A 1091 -7.64 37.60 -9.97
CA ILE A 1091 -7.81 38.56 -8.88
C ILE A 1091 -7.89 39.98 -9.44
N LYS A 1092 -6.90 40.39 -10.25
CA LYS A 1092 -6.85 41.72 -10.86
C LYS A 1092 -8.07 42.00 -11.73
N LYS A 1093 -8.43 41.04 -12.59
CA LYS A 1093 -9.63 41.15 -13.44
C LYS A 1093 -10.91 41.36 -12.63
N TYR A 1094 -11.16 40.55 -11.61
CA TYR A 1094 -12.38 40.67 -10.78
C TYR A 1094 -12.35 41.95 -9.93
N ALA A 1095 -11.17 42.34 -9.45
CA ALA A 1095 -10.96 43.59 -8.73
C ALA A 1095 -11.11 44.85 -9.60
N GLY A 1096 -11.18 44.74 -10.94
CA GLY A 1096 -11.25 45.91 -11.84
C GLY A 1096 -9.91 46.64 -11.95
N GLU A 1097 -8.81 45.91 -11.83
CA GLU A 1097 -7.45 46.42 -11.95
C GLU A 1097 -6.74 45.77 -13.15
N GLU A 1098 -5.81 46.49 -13.76
CA GLU A 1098 -4.97 45.94 -14.83
C GLU A 1098 -3.90 45.01 -14.26
N TYR A 1099 -3.62 43.93 -14.99
CA TYR A 1099 -2.52 43.03 -14.69
C TYR A 1099 -1.20 43.59 -15.24
N SER A 1100 -0.15 43.49 -14.45
CA SER A 1100 1.23 43.83 -14.81
C SER A 1100 2.12 42.67 -14.42
N PHE A 1101 2.92 42.17 -15.37
CA PHE A 1101 3.82 41.05 -15.13
C PHE A 1101 4.85 41.40 -14.07
N GLU A 1102 5.49 42.58 -14.17
CA GLU A 1102 6.46 43.03 -13.17
C GLU A 1102 5.84 43.23 -11.78
N ASP A 1103 4.58 43.67 -11.69
CA ASP A 1103 3.89 43.74 -10.41
C ASP A 1103 3.56 42.36 -9.84
N PHE A 1104 3.23 41.38 -10.70
CA PHE A 1104 3.12 39.98 -10.28
C PHE A 1104 4.46 39.50 -9.73
N VAL A 1105 5.55 39.61 -10.48
CA VAL A 1105 6.87 39.11 -10.05
C VAL A 1105 7.33 39.77 -8.75
N LYS A 1106 7.10 41.08 -8.60
CA LYS A 1106 7.42 41.82 -7.37
C LYS A 1106 6.68 41.29 -6.13
N ASN A 1107 5.46 40.81 -6.31
CA ASN A 1107 4.60 40.33 -5.22
C ASN A 1107 4.56 38.80 -5.12
N ASP A 1108 5.12 38.09 -6.10
CA ASP A 1108 5.13 36.64 -6.15
C ASP A 1108 6.14 36.10 -5.13
N LYS A 1109 5.62 35.62 -4.01
CA LYS A 1109 6.42 34.96 -2.99
C LYS A 1109 6.46 33.47 -3.31
N GLY A 1110 7.24 33.14 -4.34
CA GLY A 1110 7.51 31.76 -4.74
C GLY A 1110 8.39 30.99 -3.74
N ASP A 1111 8.80 31.60 -2.62
CA ASP A 1111 9.53 30.95 -1.54
C ASP A 1111 8.56 30.17 -0.66
N ALA A 1112 8.61 28.84 -0.77
CA ALA A 1112 8.15 27.93 0.27
C ALA A 1112 9.01 28.16 1.53
N GLY A 1113 8.69 29.19 2.31
CA GLY A 1113 9.52 29.68 3.41
C GLY A 1113 10.08 28.56 4.27
N SER A 1114 11.39 28.29 4.22
CA SER A 1114 12.07 27.31 5.07
C SER A 1114 11.31 25.96 5.26
N ILE A 1115 10.67 25.47 4.20
CA ILE A 1115 10.22 24.06 4.05
C ILE A 1115 11.16 23.34 3.06
N THR A 1116 12.28 23.95 2.70
CA THR A 1116 13.32 23.38 1.82
C THR A 1116 14.49 22.71 2.58
N ARG A 1117 14.40 22.54 3.91
CA ARG A 1117 14.95 21.30 4.52
C ARG A 1117 13.96 20.22 4.12
N ALA A 1118 14.39 19.35 3.20
CA ALA A 1118 13.61 18.26 2.66
C ALA A 1118 12.54 17.79 3.66
N MET A 1119 11.28 17.84 3.27
CA MET A 1119 10.32 16.88 3.81
C MET A 1119 10.80 15.55 3.25
N ASN A 1120 11.56 14.72 3.91
CA ASN A 1120 12.17 14.59 5.23
C ASN A 1120 11.31 14.43 6.48
N VAL A 1121 10.05 14.03 6.30
CA VAL A 1121 9.22 13.37 7.32
C VAL A 1121 8.67 12.11 6.67
N PRO A 1122 8.36 11.03 7.38
CA PRO A 1122 8.02 9.72 6.84
C PRO A 1122 6.68 9.17 6.25
N TYR A 1123 6.68 8.39 5.16
CA TYR A 1123 5.55 7.76 4.45
C TYR A 1123 5.69 6.32 4.89
N ALA A 1124 5.42 6.15 6.18
CA ALA A 1124 4.62 5.03 6.61
C ALA A 1124 3.49 4.83 5.58
N GLY A 1125 3.58 3.74 4.83
CA GLY A 1125 2.63 3.38 3.79
C GLY A 1125 1.22 3.28 4.34
N SER A 1126 0.42 4.31 4.05
CA SER A 1126 -1.02 4.17 3.87
C SER A 1126 -1.29 4.66 2.45
N ARG A 1127 -1.53 3.76 1.50
CA ARG A 1127 -2.21 4.16 0.26
C ARG A 1127 -3.63 4.54 0.63
N ILE A 1128 -3.85 5.79 1.00
CA ILE A 1128 -5.17 6.40 0.90
C ILE A 1128 -5.35 6.63 -0.61
N HIS A 1129 -6.11 5.76 -1.27
CA HIS A 1129 -6.67 6.12 -2.56
C HIS A 1129 -7.70 7.22 -2.32
N THR A 1130 -7.22 8.46 -2.26
CA THR A 1130 -8.06 9.64 -2.32
C THR A 1130 -8.54 9.77 -3.76
N PHE A 1131 -9.80 9.40 -3.98
CA PHE A 1131 -10.49 9.61 -5.26
C PHE A 1131 -10.70 11.12 -5.46
N GLN A 1132 -9.68 11.88 -5.87
CA GLN A 1132 -9.91 13.25 -6.32
C GLN A 1132 -10.58 13.22 -7.67
N TYR A 1133 -11.85 13.61 -7.68
CA TYR A 1133 -12.57 13.77 -8.93
C TYR A 1133 -12.10 15.06 -9.61
N PRO A 1134 -11.99 15.06 -10.93
CA PRO A 1134 -11.72 16.27 -11.65
C PRO A 1134 -12.87 17.24 -11.48
N PRO A 1135 -12.61 18.53 -11.67
CA PRO A 1135 -13.67 19.49 -11.57
C PRO A 1135 -14.68 19.23 -12.69
N LYS A 1136 -15.95 19.23 -12.34
CA LYS A 1136 -17.01 18.89 -13.27
C LYS A 1136 -17.52 20.15 -13.95
N ILE A 1137 -17.44 20.19 -15.28
CA ILE A 1137 -17.91 21.34 -16.08
C ILE A 1137 -19.37 21.12 -16.50
N HIS A 1138 -20.25 22.01 -16.05
CA HIS A 1138 -21.67 22.03 -16.34
C HIS A 1138 -22.01 23.08 -17.42
N LYS A 1139 -22.97 22.75 -18.30
CA LYS A 1139 -23.47 23.67 -19.32
C LYS A 1139 -24.60 24.55 -18.75
N GLY A 1140 -24.52 25.87 -18.98
CA GLY A 1140 -25.55 26.83 -18.57
C GLY A 1140 -25.37 27.33 -17.13
N SER A 1141 -26.19 28.30 -16.71
CA SER A 1141 -26.16 28.83 -15.34
C SER A 1141 -27.17 28.07 -14.46
N PRO A 1142 -26.83 27.69 -13.22
CA PRO A 1142 -27.78 27.05 -12.29
C PRO A 1142 -28.93 27.97 -11.89
N LEU A 1143 -28.91 29.25 -12.30
CA LEU A 1143 -29.95 30.25 -12.03
C LEU A 1143 -30.97 30.47 -13.16
N ASN A 1144 -30.78 29.87 -14.35
CA ASN A 1144 -31.55 30.24 -15.55
C ASN A 1144 -32.80 29.39 -15.87
N ASP A 1145 -33.16 28.40 -15.06
CA ASP A 1145 -34.30 27.50 -15.34
C ASP A 1145 -35.67 27.98 -14.83
N LYS A 1146 -35.94 29.30 -14.94
CA LYS A 1146 -37.29 29.85 -14.73
C LYS A 1146 -37.71 30.79 -15.86
N THR A 1147 -37.83 30.24 -17.07
CA THR A 1147 -38.87 30.70 -18.00
C THR A 1147 -39.50 29.49 -18.71
N GLY A 1148 -40.75 29.19 -18.38
CA GLY A 1148 -41.53 28.24 -19.18
C GLY A 1148 -41.84 28.85 -20.55
N LYS A 1149 -41.55 28.11 -21.64
CA LYS A 1149 -42.44 27.92 -22.80
C LYS A 1149 -41.79 27.05 -23.90
N ASN A 1150 -42.60 26.08 -24.32
CA ASN A 1150 -42.79 25.51 -25.65
C ASN A 1150 -41.68 24.66 -26.31
N ALA A 1151 -42.06 23.40 -26.49
CA ALA A 1151 -41.64 22.55 -27.60
C ALA A 1151 -41.91 23.22 -28.96
N GLU A 1152 -40.94 23.12 -29.88
CA GLU A 1152 -41.12 22.64 -31.27
C GLU A 1152 -39.85 22.87 -32.12
N THR A 1153 -39.55 21.89 -32.99
CA THR A 1153 -38.80 21.96 -34.27
C THR A 1153 -37.28 22.28 -34.19
N GLU A 1154 -36.36 21.71 -34.97
CA GLU A 1154 -36.38 21.19 -36.35
C GLU A 1154 -35.10 20.35 -36.59
N LYS A 1155 -35.18 19.07 -36.98
CA LYS A 1155 -34.82 18.53 -38.32
C LYS A 1155 -33.71 19.23 -39.14
N GLY A 1156 -32.71 18.42 -39.51
CA GLY A 1156 -31.92 18.53 -40.76
C GLY A 1156 -30.70 19.46 -40.66
N ILE A 1157 -29.54 19.25 -41.30
CA ILE A 1157 -29.19 18.65 -42.59
C ILE A 1157 -27.66 18.37 -42.61
N LYS A 1158 -27.30 17.21 -43.19
CA LYS A 1158 -26.14 16.81 -44.03
C LYS A 1158 -24.71 17.37 -43.81
N LYS A 1159 -23.78 16.39 -43.82
CA LYS A 1159 -22.57 16.22 -44.69
C LYS A 1159 -21.97 17.48 -45.33
N GLU A 1160 -20.67 17.70 -45.14
CA GLU A 1160 -19.56 17.39 -46.07
C GLU A 1160 -18.21 17.91 -45.52
N LYS A 1161 -17.20 17.03 -45.44
CA LYS A 1161 -15.87 17.06 -46.12
C LYS A 1161 -14.86 18.15 -45.71
N ARG A 1162 -13.69 17.61 -45.26
CA ARG A 1162 -12.29 17.97 -45.58
C ARG A 1162 -11.97 19.45 -45.84
N ILE A 1163 -11.03 20.00 -45.07
CA ILE A 1163 -9.58 20.08 -45.44
C ILE A 1163 -8.79 19.58 -44.24
#